data_AF-A0A937XAF1-F1
#
_entry.id   AF-A0A937XAF1-F1
#
_cell.length_a   1.000
_cell.length_b   1.000
_cell.length_c   1.000
_cell.angle_alpha   90.00
_cell.angle_beta   90.00
_cell.angle_gamma   90.00
#
_symmetry.space_group_name_H-M   'P 1'
#
loop_
_entity.id
_entity.type
_entity.pdbx_description
1 polymer ?
#
loop_
_entity_poly.entity_id
_entity_poly.type
_entity_poly.pdbx_seq_one_letter_code
_entity_poly.pdbx_strand_id
1 'polypeptide(L)'
;QEEIAATPLPEPRLTLAGVSGSVAARFETPWGALVIGGPGPNLYTEQALREIAFLVEPGGDDRYQGRVASAVGWLLRPFGALVDLAGNDVYEGLGRDYAIGGALLGVAALIDLSGDDVYRGGDGSLGAGFFGAGFLFDGAGRDHFEAGAFCQGAGACGMGALVSLAAAEAPPGPAPDPDRAFEGGLTRAPGTGAVPVRHDENDIYVCARQGQGFASTFGIGLLYDRAGNDTYSARGRYRHAPLRPNDFQSLSQGFAIGFRPRAGGGIGILVDEAGNDFYDAEVYAQGTSYWYSIGLLHDAAGADRYQATQYAQGAGVHLSIGTLWDLAGDDHYICRWGVTQGTAHDLSVGWLIDEGGDDYYLVSDGQGMSITNSTAVFIDAMGNDVYATPGVGQGCLTWARGFAGAAVFLDLEGRDTYPRGAAGGDGKVWMSDLNAIGIDLDRDVELPGEVVPEIVLTGEDSLRAVPELFETASLWEVGSAREKVARARAALLARGEEAVDYVVAAKLATKDGLEFRAIAAVAQAHPDAFAARILPRLDDPDEQVRRNAIALLGEMRWRPAAPALAGMLSDRRQERVWTRAIGALGQIGDRAGAEAVRPFIADGEERRRIAASDAAAGLLDTLAVPALVARLSDPLLTVRAAAMAALRRFGAAGIAPLCASLGQAGEHRVAKMRTLGALAVALRDSSDARALTARAAARRALLAELERPIDETLPAARASAVEALLRLGDAETSRLVRLRMEDEFDPLVRRTFELATEGEER
;
A
#
# COMPACT_ATOMS: atom_id res chain seq x y z
N GLN A 1 78.84 4.20 37.16
CA GLN A 1 77.43 4.59 37.33
C GLN A 1 76.93 4.97 35.95
N GLU A 2 76.88 4.02 35.01
CA GLU A 2 76.07 2.76 35.02
C GLU A 2 74.60 3.13 34.73
N GLU A 3 74.11 2.86 33.53
CA GLU A 3 73.40 1.61 33.13
C GLU A 3 71.89 1.76 33.38
N ILE A 4 70.98 1.16 32.61
CA ILE A 4 71.12 0.25 31.46
C ILE A 4 70.45 0.91 30.23
N ALA A 5 71.02 0.75 29.03
CA ALA A 5 70.30 1.07 27.81
C ALA A 5 69.14 0.07 27.64
N ALA A 6 67.90 0.56 27.75
CA ALA A 6 66.69 -0.25 27.62
C ALA A 6 66.60 -0.84 26.20
N THR A 7 67.23 -1.99 26.02
CA THR A 7 67.05 -2.83 24.84
C THR A 7 65.60 -3.30 24.89
N PRO A 8 64.75 -2.98 23.91
CA PRO A 8 63.41 -3.53 23.89
C PRO A 8 63.53 -5.04 23.87
N LEU A 9 63.01 -5.70 24.90
CA LEU A 9 62.84 -7.14 24.88
C LEU A 9 62.00 -7.44 23.63
N PRO A 10 62.36 -8.43 22.80
CA PRO A 10 61.49 -8.84 21.71
C PRO A 10 60.20 -9.35 22.36
N GLU A 11 59.12 -8.56 22.24
CA GLU A 11 57.82 -8.98 22.75
C GLU A 11 57.49 -10.34 22.11
N PRO A 12 57.03 -11.32 22.91
CA PRO A 12 56.77 -12.66 22.41
C PRO A 12 55.53 -12.63 21.52
N ARG A 13 55.73 -12.27 20.24
CA ARG A 13 54.69 -12.22 19.21
C ARG A 13 53.91 -13.53 19.24
N LEU A 14 52.68 -13.47 19.71
CA LEU A 14 51.80 -14.63 19.78
C LEU A 14 51.44 -15.02 18.34
N THR A 15 51.91 -16.19 17.90
CA THR A 15 51.61 -16.70 16.56
C THR A 15 50.34 -17.55 16.61
N LEU A 16 49.22 -17.00 16.12
CA LEU A 16 47.96 -17.72 16.01
C LEU A 16 47.88 -18.49 14.68
N ALA A 17 47.51 -19.77 14.72
CA ALA A 17 47.38 -20.60 13.52
C ALA A 17 46.27 -20.06 12.61
N GLY A 18 46.62 -19.70 11.38
CA GLY A 18 45.69 -19.07 10.45
C GLY A 18 45.61 -17.54 10.57
N VAL A 19 46.45 -16.90 11.38
CA VAL A 19 46.68 -15.45 11.36
C VAL A 19 48.07 -15.17 10.80
N SER A 20 48.16 -14.19 9.89
CA SER A 20 49.44 -13.60 9.46
C SER A 20 49.50 -12.17 9.97
N GLY A 21 50.52 -11.79 10.74
CA GLY A 21 50.62 -10.45 11.33
C GLY A 21 51.11 -10.48 12.78
N SER A 22 50.55 -9.65 13.66
CA SER A 22 50.87 -9.58 15.09
C SER A 22 49.61 -9.68 15.97
N VAL A 23 49.69 -10.50 17.02
CA VAL A 23 48.63 -10.66 18.03
C VAL A 23 49.21 -10.25 19.39
N ALA A 24 48.55 -9.32 20.09
CA ALA A 24 48.94 -8.86 21.42
C ALA A 24 48.47 -9.81 22.54
N ALA A 25 47.29 -10.43 22.40
CA ALA A 25 46.77 -11.36 23.41
C ALA A 25 45.88 -12.47 22.85
N ARG A 26 45.87 -13.64 23.51
CA ARG A 26 44.89 -14.72 23.33
C ARG A 26 44.48 -15.27 24.70
N PHE A 27 43.19 -15.43 24.93
CA PHE A 27 42.60 -16.04 26.13
C PHE A 27 41.58 -17.10 25.73
N GLU A 28 41.59 -18.26 26.36
CA GLU A 28 40.56 -19.29 26.13
C GLU A 28 39.31 -19.02 26.97
N THR A 29 38.13 -19.07 26.34
CA THR A 29 36.82 -18.96 27.00
C THR A 29 35.99 -20.23 26.75
N PRO A 30 34.90 -20.47 27.52
CA PRO A 30 33.99 -21.59 27.26
C PRO A 30 33.30 -21.58 25.88
N TRP A 31 33.44 -20.50 25.10
CA TRP A 31 32.79 -20.31 23.80
C TRP A 31 33.78 -20.27 22.62
N GLY A 32 35.08 -20.26 22.89
CA GLY A 32 36.16 -20.06 21.92
C GLY A 32 37.22 -19.08 22.45
N ALA A 33 38.22 -18.75 21.63
CA ALA A 33 39.25 -17.79 22.00
C ALA A 33 38.71 -16.34 21.98
N LEU A 34 39.11 -15.54 22.98
CA LEU A 34 39.16 -14.09 22.86
C LEU A 34 40.56 -13.71 22.41
N VAL A 35 40.66 -12.94 21.32
CA VAL A 35 41.92 -12.49 20.73
C VAL A 35 41.94 -10.97 20.69
N ILE A 36 43.12 -10.40 20.95
CA ILE A 36 43.40 -8.98 20.73
C ILE A 36 44.57 -8.91 19.73
N GLY A 37 44.34 -8.21 18.63
CA GLY A 37 45.27 -8.01 17.53
C GLY A 37 46.52 -7.24 17.86
N GLY A 38 47.13 -6.67 16.82
CA GLY A 38 48.27 -5.78 16.88
C GLY A 38 48.04 -4.58 15.95
N PRO A 39 48.67 -3.43 16.20
CA PRO A 39 48.39 -2.17 15.50
C PRO A 39 49.09 -2.14 14.12
N GLY A 40 48.64 -2.99 13.21
CA GLY A 40 49.18 -3.12 11.86
C GLY A 40 48.81 -4.44 11.18
N PRO A 41 48.84 -4.46 9.83
CA PRO A 41 47.97 -5.29 8.99
C PRO A 41 48.08 -6.80 9.25
N ASN A 42 46.96 -7.40 9.65
CA ASN A 42 46.75 -8.82 9.87
C ASN A 42 45.84 -9.46 8.79
N LEU A 43 45.98 -10.78 8.64
CA LEU A 43 45.09 -11.62 7.83
C LEU A 43 44.52 -12.75 8.69
N TYR A 44 43.22 -12.66 9.00
CA TYR A 44 42.43 -13.64 9.73
C TYR A 44 41.76 -14.63 8.78
N THR A 45 42.43 -15.76 8.51
CA THR A 45 41.86 -16.81 7.66
C THR A 45 40.71 -17.57 8.34
N GLU A 46 39.92 -18.33 7.57
CA GLU A 46 38.81 -19.13 8.12
C GLU A 46 39.28 -20.13 9.19
N GLN A 47 40.56 -20.54 9.20
CA GLN A 47 41.11 -21.36 10.27
C GLN A 47 41.16 -20.61 11.61
N ALA A 48 41.57 -19.34 11.62
CA ALA A 48 41.61 -18.52 12.83
C ALA A 48 40.19 -18.16 13.31
N LEU A 49 39.33 -17.69 12.40
CA LEU A 49 37.91 -17.39 12.70
C LEU A 49 37.09 -18.64 13.10
N ARG A 50 37.66 -19.85 12.95
CA ARG A 50 37.10 -21.07 13.53
C ARG A 50 37.45 -21.28 15.00
N GLU A 51 38.52 -20.70 15.53
CA GLU A 51 38.86 -20.78 16.97
C GLU A 51 38.40 -19.54 17.75
N ILE A 52 38.34 -18.38 17.09
CA ILE A 52 37.97 -17.10 17.70
C ILE A 52 36.45 -17.01 17.90
N ALA A 53 36.03 -16.56 19.09
CA ALA A 53 34.67 -16.17 19.43
C ALA A 53 34.52 -14.66 19.64
N PHE A 54 35.59 -13.99 20.09
CA PHE A 54 35.67 -12.54 20.28
C PHE A 54 36.99 -12.03 19.72
N LEU A 55 36.94 -11.10 18.77
CA LEU A 55 38.12 -10.40 18.24
C LEU A 55 38.06 -8.91 18.63
N VAL A 56 39.22 -8.34 18.97
CA VAL A 56 39.39 -6.89 19.14
C VAL A 56 40.67 -6.50 18.43
N GLU A 57 40.54 -5.93 17.25
CA GLU A 57 41.69 -5.38 16.51
C GLU A 57 41.89 -3.91 16.91
N PRO A 58 43.15 -3.46 17.10
CA PRO A 58 43.46 -2.08 17.46
C PRO A 58 43.79 -1.21 16.22
N GLY A 59 43.39 -1.65 15.02
CA GLY A 59 43.58 -0.95 13.76
C GLY A 59 44.81 -1.31 12.92
N GLY A 60 44.68 -1.06 11.60
CA GLY A 60 45.59 -1.44 10.51
C GLY A 60 44.78 -1.99 9.32
N ASP A 61 45.31 -1.95 8.09
CA ASP A 61 44.58 -2.42 6.89
C ASP A 61 44.40 -3.97 6.89
N ASP A 62 43.36 -4.45 7.56
CA ASP A 62 43.17 -5.84 7.99
C ASP A 62 42.25 -6.63 7.05
N ARG A 63 42.29 -7.98 7.15
CA ARG A 63 41.55 -8.88 6.25
C ARG A 63 40.98 -10.08 6.97
N TYR A 64 39.67 -10.26 6.90
CA TYR A 64 38.95 -11.34 7.60
C TYR A 64 38.25 -12.23 6.59
N GLN A 65 38.56 -13.53 6.59
CA GLN A 65 38.11 -14.46 5.55
C GLN A 65 37.25 -15.60 6.12
N GLY A 66 35.94 -15.53 5.91
CA GLY A 66 34.96 -16.56 6.25
C GLY A 66 33.89 -16.10 7.24
N ARG A 67 33.69 -16.82 8.34
CA ARG A 67 32.64 -16.51 9.33
C ARG A 67 33.08 -15.43 10.32
N VAL A 68 33.25 -14.21 9.81
CA VAL A 68 33.57 -13.04 10.64
C VAL A 68 32.40 -12.73 11.58
N ALA A 69 32.66 -12.56 12.88
CA ALA A 69 31.70 -12.10 13.89
C ALA A 69 30.31 -12.79 13.88
N SER A 70 30.19 -14.04 13.43
CA SER A 70 28.89 -14.65 13.08
C SER A 70 28.47 -15.81 13.99
N ALA A 71 27.17 -15.84 14.32
CA ALA A 71 26.57 -16.85 15.20
C ALA A 71 25.74 -17.85 14.39
N VAL A 72 25.99 -19.14 14.60
CA VAL A 72 25.39 -20.24 13.84
C VAL A 72 25.12 -21.40 14.80
N GLY A 73 23.98 -21.35 15.49
CA GLY A 73 23.67 -22.21 16.65
C GLY A 73 23.72 -23.71 16.36
N TRP A 74 23.37 -24.14 15.15
CA TRP A 74 23.44 -25.56 14.73
C TRP A 74 24.88 -26.07 14.52
N LEU A 75 25.88 -25.18 14.47
CA LEU A 75 27.32 -25.48 14.51
C LEU A 75 27.91 -25.29 15.92
N LEU A 76 27.06 -25.25 16.96
CA LEU A 76 27.43 -24.97 18.35
C LEU A 76 28.09 -23.60 18.58
N ARG A 77 27.80 -22.60 17.71
CA ARG A 77 28.21 -21.20 17.87
C ARG A 77 27.01 -20.33 18.25
N PRO A 78 26.67 -20.21 19.55
CA PRO A 78 25.59 -19.32 19.99
C PRO A 78 25.99 -17.82 19.92
N PHE A 79 27.29 -17.52 19.91
CA PHE A 79 27.84 -16.17 19.94
C PHE A 79 29.01 -16.01 18.97
N GLY A 80 29.22 -14.78 18.50
CA GLY A 80 30.44 -14.35 17.82
C GLY A 80 30.48 -12.82 17.77
N ALA A 81 31.64 -12.21 18.03
CA ALA A 81 31.79 -10.76 17.91
C ALA A 81 33.17 -10.33 17.41
N LEU A 82 33.22 -9.16 16.77
CA LEU A 82 34.42 -8.44 16.35
C LEU A 82 34.24 -6.96 16.70
N VAL A 83 35.33 -6.33 17.13
CA VAL A 83 35.48 -4.87 17.19
C VAL A 83 36.80 -4.52 16.52
N ASP A 84 36.80 -3.78 15.40
CA ASP A 84 37.97 -3.00 14.99
C ASP A 84 37.80 -1.54 15.46
N LEU A 85 38.87 -0.74 15.37
CA LEU A 85 38.97 0.62 15.87
C LEU A 85 39.51 1.63 14.85
N ALA A 86 40.16 1.21 13.73
CA ALA A 86 40.60 2.03 12.60
C ALA A 86 41.29 1.19 11.49
N GLY A 87 40.66 1.03 10.33
CA GLY A 87 41.12 0.15 9.24
C GLY A 87 41.13 0.77 7.82
N ASN A 88 41.28 -0.13 6.84
CA ASN A 88 40.86 -0.01 5.43
C ASN A 88 40.60 -1.45 4.96
N ASP A 89 39.56 -2.04 5.52
CA ASP A 89 39.47 -3.45 5.85
C ASP A 89 38.67 -4.27 4.85
N VAL A 90 38.98 -5.57 4.77
CA VAL A 90 38.30 -6.49 3.85
C VAL A 90 37.67 -7.64 4.60
N TYR A 91 36.37 -7.48 4.86
CA TYR A 91 35.48 -8.43 5.49
C TYR A 91 34.88 -9.38 4.44
N GLU A 92 35.59 -10.46 4.12
CA GLU A 92 35.23 -11.38 3.03
C GLU A 92 34.60 -12.69 3.53
N GLY A 93 33.28 -12.81 3.42
CA GLY A 93 32.49 -13.97 3.83
C GLY A 93 32.72 -15.24 3.01
N LEU A 94 33.50 -15.17 1.92
CA LEU A 94 33.77 -16.28 0.97
C LEU A 94 32.50 -16.98 0.48
N GLY A 95 31.42 -16.22 0.26
CA GLY A 95 30.12 -16.73 -0.18
C GLY A 95 29.41 -17.65 0.82
N ARG A 96 29.72 -17.55 2.13
CA ARG A 96 29.10 -18.35 3.18
C ARG A 96 27.84 -17.68 3.74
N ASP A 97 26.74 -18.42 3.82
CA ASP A 97 25.50 -17.93 4.43
C ASP A 97 25.68 -17.70 5.94
N TYR A 98 25.12 -16.61 6.49
CA TYR A 98 25.29 -16.15 7.88
C TYR A 98 26.74 -15.83 8.26
N ALA A 99 27.44 -15.07 7.42
CA ALA A 99 28.74 -14.47 7.73
C ALA A 99 28.58 -13.01 8.20
N ILE A 100 29.67 -12.37 8.64
CA ILE A 100 29.79 -10.91 8.86
C ILE A 100 28.62 -10.33 9.68
N GLY A 101 28.63 -10.52 11.00
CA GLY A 101 27.54 -10.09 11.89
C GLY A 101 26.22 -10.87 11.75
N GLY A 102 26.13 -11.84 10.83
CA GLY A 102 24.95 -12.67 10.63
C GLY A 102 24.70 -13.67 11.77
N ALA A 103 23.43 -13.81 12.18
CA ALA A 103 22.98 -14.66 13.28
C ALA A 103 21.87 -15.65 12.87
N LEU A 104 22.14 -16.94 13.00
CA LEU A 104 21.15 -18.03 12.93
C LEU A 104 21.11 -18.75 14.27
N LEU A 105 20.02 -18.63 15.03
CA LEU A 105 19.84 -19.24 16.36
C LEU A 105 20.97 -18.86 17.35
N GLY A 106 21.31 -17.56 17.41
CA GLY A 106 22.37 -17.01 18.26
C GLY A 106 22.39 -15.48 18.27
N VAL A 107 23.47 -14.88 18.78
CA VAL A 107 23.70 -13.43 18.77
C VAL A 107 25.06 -13.12 18.16
N ALA A 108 25.08 -12.23 17.17
CA ALA A 108 26.26 -11.86 16.39
C ALA A 108 26.40 -10.33 16.36
N ALA A 109 27.62 -9.81 16.47
CA ALA A 109 27.89 -8.37 16.41
C ALA A 109 29.26 -8.09 15.78
N LEU A 110 29.25 -7.42 14.62
CA LEU A 110 30.43 -6.73 14.09
C LEU A 110 30.30 -5.24 14.45
N ILE A 111 31.39 -4.65 14.92
CA ILE A 111 31.55 -3.21 15.13
C ILE A 111 32.85 -2.82 14.40
N ASP A 112 32.75 -1.95 13.41
CA ASP A 112 33.88 -1.10 13.00
C ASP A 112 33.65 0.32 13.53
N LEU A 113 34.68 1.16 13.47
CA LEU A 113 34.65 2.56 13.91
C LEU A 113 35.23 3.55 12.88
N SER A 114 36.07 3.14 11.92
CA SER A 114 36.46 4.00 10.78
C SER A 114 37.37 3.31 9.75
N GLY A 115 37.05 3.45 8.46
CA GLY A 115 37.89 3.04 7.33
C GLY A 115 37.25 3.37 5.96
N ASP A 116 37.93 3.07 4.85
CA ASP A 116 37.29 2.93 3.51
C ASP A 116 37.11 1.39 3.31
N ASP A 117 36.09 0.75 3.91
CA ASP A 117 36.05 -0.71 4.11
C ASP A 117 35.13 -1.47 3.12
N VAL A 118 35.25 -2.81 3.14
CA VAL A 118 34.65 -3.68 2.12
C VAL A 118 34.08 -4.97 2.71
N TYR A 119 32.75 -5.06 2.73
CA TYR A 119 31.97 -6.13 3.33
C TYR A 119 31.30 -7.05 2.29
N ARG A 120 31.77 -8.31 2.15
CA ARG A 120 31.22 -9.28 1.16
C ARG A 120 30.57 -10.52 1.80
N GLY A 121 29.27 -10.45 2.04
CA GLY A 121 28.45 -11.50 2.67
C GLY A 121 27.87 -12.55 1.70
N GLY A 122 27.45 -13.69 2.26
CA GLY A 122 26.53 -14.63 1.59
C GLY A 122 25.07 -14.24 1.81
N ASP A 123 24.15 -15.21 1.72
CA ASP A 123 22.80 -15.04 2.27
C ASP A 123 22.90 -14.89 3.81
N GLY A 124 21.90 -14.37 4.52
CA GLY A 124 21.91 -14.34 6.01
C GLY A 124 22.96 -13.42 6.66
N SER A 125 23.66 -12.59 5.90
CA SER A 125 24.89 -11.88 6.30
C SER A 125 24.70 -10.36 6.45
N LEU A 126 25.70 -9.64 6.94
CA LEU A 126 25.64 -8.19 7.20
C LEU A 126 24.54 -7.83 8.21
N GLY A 127 24.74 -8.25 9.47
CA GLY A 127 23.84 -7.91 10.57
C GLY A 127 22.45 -8.55 10.54
N ALA A 128 22.18 -9.56 9.71
CA ALA A 128 20.86 -10.20 9.64
C ALA A 128 20.65 -11.27 10.74
N GLY A 129 19.41 -11.42 11.23
CA GLY A 129 19.05 -12.31 12.34
C GLY A 129 17.82 -13.20 12.09
N PHE A 130 18.02 -14.52 12.14
CA PHE A 130 16.99 -15.56 11.98
C PHE A 130 16.85 -16.40 13.25
N PHE A 131 15.74 -16.25 13.99
CA PHE A 131 15.58 -16.74 15.38
C PHE A 131 16.76 -16.36 16.29
N GLY A 132 17.34 -15.19 16.06
CA GLY A 132 18.53 -14.66 16.73
C GLY A 132 18.59 -13.15 16.61
N ALA A 133 19.73 -12.57 16.98
CA ALA A 133 19.98 -11.14 16.83
C ALA A 133 21.32 -10.93 16.10
N GLY A 134 21.26 -10.38 14.88
CA GLY A 134 22.43 -9.97 14.11
C GLY A 134 22.61 -8.46 14.21
N PHE A 135 23.85 -8.02 14.28
CA PHE A 135 24.23 -6.61 14.28
C PHE A 135 25.49 -6.41 13.43
N LEU A 136 25.44 -5.43 12.54
CA LEU A 136 26.61 -4.76 11.97
C LEU A 136 26.46 -3.28 12.35
N PHE A 137 27.48 -2.75 13.01
CA PHE A 137 27.66 -1.33 13.23
C PHE A 137 28.94 -0.95 12.51
N ASP A 138 28.86 0.10 11.70
CA ASP A 138 29.95 0.63 10.92
C ASP A 138 30.27 2.07 11.36
N GLY A 139 31.47 2.49 11.01
CA GLY A 139 32.08 3.74 11.46
C GLY A 139 31.93 4.90 10.48
N ALA A 140 32.91 5.79 10.58
CA ALA A 140 33.09 6.89 9.64
C ALA A 140 33.93 6.42 8.44
N GLY A 141 33.36 6.49 7.23
CA GLY A 141 33.94 5.80 6.08
C GLY A 141 33.31 6.10 4.72
N ARG A 142 33.46 5.15 3.80
CA ARG A 142 32.93 5.12 2.41
C ARG A 142 32.86 3.67 1.94
N ASP A 143 31.78 3.00 2.28
CA ASP A 143 31.79 1.58 2.56
C ASP A 143 31.02 0.74 1.54
N HIS A 144 31.52 -0.47 1.27
CA HIS A 144 30.95 -1.35 0.26
C HIS A 144 30.34 -2.60 0.87
N PHE A 145 29.03 -2.54 1.10
CA PHE A 145 28.21 -3.64 1.59
C PHE A 145 27.63 -4.48 0.44
N GLU A 146 28.25 -5.61 0.11
CA GLU A 146 27.78 -6.56 -0.90
C GLU A 146 27.27 -7.86 -0.24
N ALA A 147 26.01 -8.27 -0.48
CA ALA A 147 25.46 -9.50 0.09
C ALA A 147 24.39 -10.22 -0.77
N GLY A 148 24.04 -11.44 -0.34
CA GLY A 148 23.07 -12.31 -1.00
C GLY A 148 21.61 -11.95 -0.71
N ALA A 149 20.85 -12.94 -0.24
CA ALA A 149 19.48 -12.80 0.22
C ALA A 149 19.37 -12.80 1.76
N PHE A 150 18.38 -12.09 2.32
CA PHE A 150 18.16 -12.01 3.78
C PHE A 150 19.40 -11.44 4.50
N CYS A 151 19.75 -10.20 4.19
CA CYS A 151 21.01 -9.57 4.59
C CYS A 151 20.82 -8.11 5.04
N GLN A 152 21.89 -7.36 5.32
CA GLN A 152 21.86 -5.90 5.55
C GLN A 152 20.74 -5.48 6.53
N GLY A 153 20.87 -5.98 7.75
CA GLY A 153 19.91 -5.76 8.82
C GLY A 153 18.60 -6.56 8.75
N ALA A 154 18.51 -7.60 7.91
CA ALA A 154 17.28 -8.38 7.77
C ALA A 154 16.86 -9.19 9.02
N GLY A 155 15.59 -9.15 9.41
CA GLY A 155 15.05 -9.83 10.60
C GLY A 155 13.94 -10.86 10.35
N ALA A 156 13.96 -11.99 11.06
CA ALA A 156 12.91 -13.03 11.02
C ALA A 156 12.83 -13.82 12.33
N CYS A 157 11.66 -13.80 13.00
CA CYS A 157 11.48 -14.35 14.36
C CYS A 157 12.58 -13.89 15.35
N GLY A 158 13.11 -12.69 15.15
CA GLY A 158 14.43 -12.22 15.60
C GLY A 158 14.75 -10.86 15.00
N MET A 159 15.93 -10.33 15.29
CA MET A 159 16.30 -8.95 14.96
C MET A 159 17.52 -8.92 14.04
N GLY A 160 17.48 -8.11 13.00
CA GLY A 160 18.67 -7.69 12.27
C GLY A 160 18.83 -6.18 12.35
N ALA A 161 20.07 -5.70 12.36
CA ALA A 161 20.39 -4.29 12.19
C ALA A 161 21.71 -4.12 11.42
N LEU A 162 21.71 -3.18 10.49
CA LEU A 162 22.90 -2.51 9.95
C LEU A 162 22.78 -1.03 10.33
N VAL A 163 23.87 -0.44 10.81
CA VAL A 163 23.97 0.98 11.19
C VAL A 163 25.29 1.51 10.63
N SER A 164 25.28 2.45 9.68
CA SER A 164 26.47 3.24 9.27
C SER A 164 26.47 4.60 9.99
N LEU A 165 27.64 5.22 10.21
CA LEU A 165 27.77 6.46 11.00
C LEU A 165 28.86 7.42 10.51
N ALA A 166 28.45 8.39 9.70
CA ALA A 166 29.25 9.51 9.24
C ALA A 166 30.07 10.26 10.33
N ALA A 167 31.24 10.76 9.94
CA ALA A 167 32.32 11.33 10.74
C ALA A 167 31.91 12.55 11.58
N ALA A 168 32.41 12.61 12.81
CA ALA A 168 32.09 13.67 13.76
C ALA A 168 32.56 15.09 13.36
N GLU A 169 33.53 15.23 12.46
CA GLU A 169 34.16 16.53 12.13
C GLU A 169 34.25 16.87 10.63
N ALA A 170 33.59 16.12 9.74
CA ALA A 170 33.45 16.53 8.34
C ALA A 170 32.69 17.89 8.27
N PRO A 171 33.31 18.96 7.72
CA PRO A 171 32.67 20.26 7.62
C PRO A 171 31.58 20.22 6.54
N PRO A 172 30.41 20.84 6.77
CA PRO A 172 29.35 20.84 5.77
C PRO A 172 29.81 21.42 4.42
N GLY A 173 29.14 21.00 3.35
CA GLY A 173 29.33 21.53 2.01
C GLY A 173 29.27 23.06 1.95
N PRO A 174 29.85 23.69 0.91
CA PRO A 174 29.97 25.14 0.82
C PRO A 174 28.61 25.81 1.00
N ALA A 175 28.46 26.56 2.10
CA ALA A 175 27.19 27.17 2.50
C ALA A 175 26.54 27.91 1.32
N PRO A 176 25.28 27.59 0.98
CA PRO A 176 24.72 27.95 -0.30
C PRO A 176 24.52 29.45 -0.50
N ASP A 177 24.54 29.85 -1.77
CA ASP A 177 24.15 31.18 -2.21
C ASP A 177 22.65 31.38 -1.92
N PRO A 178 22.26 32.28 -0.99
CA PRO A 178 20.86 32.43 -0.58
C PRO A 178 19.97 32.99 -1.71
N ASP A 179 20.55 33.59 -2.74
CA ASP A 179 19.84 34.05 -3.93
C ASP A 179 19.71 32.93 -5.00
N ARG A 180 20.30 31.74 -4.79
CA ARG A 180 20.37 30.62 -5.76
C ARG A 180 20.18 29.21 -5.17
N ALA A 181 19.65 29.08 -3.95
CA ALA A 181 19.47 27.78 -3.29
C ALA A 181 18.67 26.77 -4.14
N PHE A 182 17.60 27.23 -4.80
CA PHE A 182 16.78 26.45 -5.74
C PHE A 182 17.46 26.11 -7.09
N GLU A 183 18.64 26.68 -7.40
CA GLU A 183 19.46 26.23 -8.53
C GLU A 183 20.55 25.23 -8.08
N GLY A 184 20.46 24.73 -6.84
CA GLY A 184 21.51 23.94 -6.18
C GLY A 184 21.03 22.75 -5.34
N GLY A 185 19.75 22.36 -5.41
CA GLY A 185 19.21 21.18 -4.72
C GLY A 185 19.30 21.27 -3.19
N LEU A 186 18.65 22.27 -2.60
CA LEU A 186 18.74 22.55 -1.16
C LEU A 186 17.38 22.89 -0.57
N THR A 187 17.04 22.11 0.44
CA THR A 187 15.67 21.67 0.68
C THR A 187 15.08 22.31 1.94
N ARG A 188 13.77 22.14 2.20
CA ARG A 188 13.05 22.90 3.24
C ARG A 188 12.07 22.07 4.08
N ALA A 189 12.59 21.10 4.85
CA ALA A 189 11.81 20.49 5.93
C ALA A 189 11.11 21.56 6.82
N PRO A 190 9.78 21.47 7.06
CA PRO A 190 8.99 22.57 7.61
C PRO A 190 9.28 22.89 9.08
N GLY A 191 10.07 23.95 9.29
CA GLY A 191 10.36 24.52 10.61
C GLY A 191 11.77 24.23 11.13
N THR A 192 12.53 23.39 10.43
CA THR A 192 13.99 23.33 10.51
C THR A 192 14.61 24.28 9.49
N GLY A 193 15.73 24.91 9.84
CA GLY A 193 16.48 25.71 8.86
C GLY A 193 17.29 24.79 7.96
N ALA A 194 17.44 25.16 6.67
CA ALA A 194 18.13 24.35 5.65
C ALA A 194 19.40 23.67 6.18
N VAL A 195 19.38 22.34 6.18
CA VAL A 195 20.48 21.50 6.63
C VAL A 195 21.45 21.32 5.47
N PRO A 196 22.77 21.52 5.65
CA PRO A 196 23.73 21.28 4.58
C PRO A 196 23.98 19.78 4.40
N VAL A 197 23.65 19.28 3.19
CA VAL A 197 23.96 17.93 2.72
C VAL A 197 25.47 17.65 2.76
N ARG A 198 25.86 16.39 3.00
CA ARG A 198 27.26 15.91 2.98
C ARG A 198 27.61 15.25 1.65
N HIS A 199 28.89 15.22 1.30
CA HIS A 199 29.36 14.63 0.03
C HIS A 199 30.73 13.95 0.11
N ASP A 200 31.16 13.56 1.32
CA ASP A 200 32.48 13.04 1.62
C ASP A 200 32.49 11.59 2.15
N GLU A 201 31.31 11.00 2.40
CA GLU A 201 31.12 9.71 3.08
C GLU A 201 30.08 8.84 2.33
N ASN A 202 30.33 8.54 1.05
CA ASN A 202 29.36 7.85 0.18
C ASN A 202 29.47 6.31 0.21
N ASP A 203 28.38 5.64 0.60
CA ASP A 203 28.25 4.20 0.80
C ASP A 203 27.54 3.46 -0.37
N ILE A 204 27.85 2.15 -0.49
CA ILE A 204 27.38 1.29 -1.59
C ILE A 204 26.73 0.01 -1.02
N TYR A 205 25.40 0.01 -0.98
CA TYR A 205 24.57 -1.08 -0.48
C TYR A 205 24.02 -1.98 -1.59
N VAL A 206 24.68 -3.11 -1.86
CA VAL A 206 24.25 -4.09 -2.88
C VAL A 206 23.70 -5.37 -2.23
N CYS A 207 22.41 -5.65 -2.43
CA CYS A 207 21.80 -6.93 -2.09
C CYS A 207 21.08 -7.60 -3.27
N ALA A 208 20.84 -8.90 -3.15
CA ALA A 208 20.11 -9.64 -4.19
C ALA A 208 18.59 -9.74 -3.96
N ARG A 209 18.15 -9.71 -2.69
CA ARG A 209 16.77 -9.54 -2.21
C ARG A 209 16.74 -9.55 -0.68
N GLN A 210 15.66 -9.09 -0.06
CA GLN A 210 15.46 -9.22 1.39
C GLN A 210 16.63 -8.62 2.18
N GLY A 211 17.16 -7.50 1.70
CA GLY A 211 18.21 -6.70 2.33
C GLY A 211 17.65 -5.37 2.84
N GLN A 212 18.55 -4.47 3.27
CA GLN A 212 18.24 -3.05 3.52
C GLN A 212 17.01 -2.88 4.43
N GLY A 213 17.09 -3.42 5.65
CA GLY A 213 16.00 -3.30 6.63
C GLY A 213 14.83 -4.27 6.46
N PHE A 214 14.96 -5.33 5.65
CA PHE A 214 13.88 -6.30 5.42
C PHE A 214 13.38 -7.01 6.70
N ALA A 215 12.05 -7.17 6.83
CA ALA A 215 11.46 -7.99 7.92
C ALA A 215 10.50 -9.09 7.44
N SER A 216 10.68 -10.29 7.99
CA SER A 216 9.77 -11.43 7.85
C SER A 216 8.88 -11.61 9.09
N THR A 217 8.08 -12.67 9.13
CA THR A 217 7.22 -13.06 10.27
C THR A 217 7.93 -12.91 11.62
N PHE A 218 7.33 -12.11 12.50
CA PHE A 218 7.82 -11.80 13.86
C PHE A 218 9.27 -11.29 13.91
N GLY A 219 9.77 -10.72 12.81
CA GLY A 219 11.08 -10.08 12.74
C GLY A 219 11.03 -8.57 12.96
N ILE A 220 12.18 -8.00 13.32
CA ILE A 220 12.47 -6.56 13.16
C ILE A 220 13.72 -6.48 12.29
N GLY A 221 13.66 -5.73 11.19
CA GLY A 221 14.82 -5.42 10.37
C GLY A 221 15.06 -3.92 10.32
N LEU A 222 16.31 -3.52 10.42
CA LEU A 222 16.74 -2.13 10.37
C LEU A 222 17.97 -1.98 9.47
N LEU A 223 17.91 -1.07 8.50
CA LEU A 223 19.08 -0.34 8.03
C LEU A 223 18.91 1.11 8.49
N TYR A 224 19.97 1.68 9.05
CA TYR A 224 20.09 3.10 9.33
C TYR A 224 21.41 3.57 8.72
N ASP A 225 21.35 4.58 7.88
CA ASP A 225 22.50 5.42 7.55
C ASP A 225 22.38 6.77 8.25
N ARG A 226 23.45 7.55 8.19
CA ARG A 226 23.59 8.84 8.83
C ARG A 226 23.86 9.98 7.85
N ALA A 227 24.67 9.78 6.81
CA ALA A 227 24.88 10.75 5.74
C ALA A 227 25.88 10.26 4.68
N GLY A 228 25.49 10.36 3.41
CA GLY A 228 26.36 10.04 2.27
C GLY A 228 25.89 10.69 0.96
N ASN A 229 26.10 10.04 -0.20
CA ASN A 229 25.21 10.16 -1.38
C ASN A 229 25.20 8.77 -2.06
N ASP A 230 24.22 7.94 -1.69
CA ASP A 230 24.45 6.52 -1.50
C ASP A 230 23.67 5.64 -2.47
N THR A 231 24.14 4.40 -2.64
CA THR A 231 23.60 3.49 -3.67
C THR A 231 22.95 2.25 -3.07
N TYR A 232 21.64 2.32 -2.86
CA TYR A 232 20.81 1.23 -2.37
C TYR A 232 20.27 0.35 -3.52
N SER A 233 21.03 -0.67 -3.94
CA SER A 233 20.69 -1.57 -5.05
C SER A 233 20.15 -2.93 -4.60
N ALA A 234 18.95 -3.32 -5.05
CA ALA A 234 18.26 -4.56 -4.67
C ALA A 234 17.65 -5.34 -5.86
N ARG A 235 18.46 -5.79 -6.84
CA ARG A 235 17.96 -6.17 -8.19
C ARG A 235 18.58 -7.44 -8.81
N GLY A 236 18.11 -7.79 -10.00
CA GLY A 236 18.88 -8.56 -11.00
C GLY A 236 19.07 -10.07 -10.78
N ARG A 237 18.73 -10.64 -9.61
CA ARG A 237 18.96 -12.08 -9.34
C ARG A 237 17.70 -12.96 -9.39
N TYR A 238 16.61 -12.59 -8.74
CA TYR A 238 15.41 -13.45 -8.59
C TYR A 238 14.18 -12.95 -9.37
N ARG A 239 13.82 -13.58 -10.50
CA ARG A 239 12.71 -13.13 -11.38
C ARG A 239 11.34 -13.10 -10.69
N HIS A 240 10.50 -12.10 -10.96
CA HIS A 240 9.10 -11.99 -10.48
C HIS A 240 8.11 -12.81 -11.35
N ALA A 241 8.51 -14.03 -11.74
CA ALA A 241 7.65 -14.96 -12.46
C ALA A 241 6.57 -15.57 -11.54
N PRO A 242 5.33 -15.84 -12.03
CA PRO A 242 4.87 -15.68 -13.41
C PRO A 242 4.29 -14.29 -13.72
N LEU A 243 4.16 -13.40 -12.74
CA LEU A 243 3.39 -12.15 -12.84
C LEU A 243 4.09 -11.10 -13.71
N ARG A 244 5.41 -10.93 -13.52
CA ARG A 244 6.29 -10.10 -14.34
C ARG A 244 7.61 -10.86 -14.57
N PRO A 245 7.65 -11.81 -15.52
CA PRO A 245 8.82 -12.67 -15.72
C PRO A 245 10.07 -11.95 -16.25
N ASN A 246 9.91 -10.70 -16.73
CA ASN A 246 11.00 -9.84 -17.21
C ASN A 246 11.57 -8.91 -16.14
N ASP A 247 10.97 -8.89 -14.95
CA ASP A 247 11.35 -8.06 -13.80
C ASP A 247 11.78 -8.98 -12.64
N PHE A 248 12.29 -8.42 -11.54
CA PHE A 248 12.86 -9.15 -10.40
C PHE A 248 12.18 -8.83 -9.05
N GLN A 249 12.45 -9.66 -8.04
CA GLN A 249 11.91 -9.58 -6.68
C GLN A 249 12.97 -8.98 -5.74
N SER A 250 12.71 -7.79 -5.21
CA SER A 250 13.59 -7.09 -4.28
C SER A 250 13.30 -7.48 -2.84
N LEU A 251 12.09 -7.23 -2.35
CA LEU A 251 11.71 -7.39 -0.93
C LEU A 251 12.69 -6.66 0.02
N SER A 252 13.23 -5.49 -0.36
CA SER A 252 14.26 -4.75 0.39
C SER A 252 13.81 -3.32 0.71
N GLN A 253 14.68 -2.48 1.27
CA GLN A 253 14.44 -1.05 1.53
C GLN A 253 13.20 -0.83 2.41
N GLY A 254 13.30 -1.29 3.66
CA GLY A 254 12.20 -1.25 4.64
C GLY A 254 11.05 -2.24 4.39
N PHE A 255 11.11 -3.06 3.34
CA PHE A 255 10.00 -3.97 3.02
C PHE A 255 9.76 -5.04 4.11
N ALA A 256 8.49 -5.27 4.45
CA ALA A 256 8.11 -6.29 5.43
C ALA A 256 7.01 -7.24 4.95
N ILE A 257 7.08 -8.52 5.36
CA ILE A 257 6.12 -9.56 4.94
C ILE A 257 5.77 -10.60 6.02
N GLY A 258 4.49 -10.97 6.09
CA GLY A 258 4.01 -12.11 6.89
C GLY A 258 3.70 -13.38 6.09
N PHE A 259 3.88 -14.55 6.71
CA PHE A 259 3.61 -15.84 6.09
C PHE A 259 2.10 -16.11 5.91
N ARG A 260 1.52 -15.54 4.84
CA ARG A 260 0.10 -15.66 4.49
C ARG A 260 -0.33 -17.12 4.26
N PRO A 261 -1.48 -17.58 4.78
CA PRO A 261 -2.42 -16.91 5.71
C PRO A 261 -2.20 -17.33 7.18
N ARG A 262 -1.00 -17.76 7.57
CA ARG A 262 -0.73 -18.54 8.80
C ARG A 262 -0.15 -17.71 9.96
N ALA A 263 0.64 -16.69 9.68
CA ALA A 263 1.28 -15.83 10.68
C ALA A 263 1.28 -14.37 10.25
N GLY A 264 1.53 -13.46 11.18
CA GLY A 264 1.79 -12.05 10.90
C GLY A 264 3.18 -11.82 10.30
N GLY A 265 3.47 -10.59 9.89
CA GLY A 265 4.78 -10.15 9.43
C GLY A 265 5.67 -9.64 10.56
N GLY A 266 6.61 -8.79 10.17
CA GLY A 266 7.50 -8.05 11.06
C GLY A 266 7.37 -6.54 10.86
N ILE A 267 8.36 -5.82 11.37
CA ILE A 267 8.55 -4.38 11.14
C ILE A 267 9.88 -4.23 10.39
N GLY A 268 9.81 -3.79 9.13
CA GLY A 268 10.98 -3.50 8.29
C GLY A 268 11.18 -1.99 8.24
N ILE A 269 12.43 -1.55 8.36
CA ILE A 269 12.80 -0.14 8.49
C ILE A 269 14.08 0.12 7.69
N LEU A 270 14.03 1.06 6.75
CA LEU A 270 15.20 1.82 6.30
C LEU A 270 15.05 3.26 6.81
N VAL A 271 16.13 3.85 7.29
CA VAL A 271 16.26 5.27 7.60
C VAL A 271 17.55 5.78 6.95
N ASP A 272 17.47 6.91 6.26
CA ASP A 272 18.60 7.80 6.02
C ASP A 272 18.42 9.12 6.78
N GLU A 273 19.49 9.91 6.89
CA GLU A 273 19.52 11.21 7.58
C GLU A 273 20.07 12.38 6.73
N ALA A 274 20.81 12.15 5.62
CA ALA A 274 21.18 13.19 4.63
C ALA A 274 21.99 12.66 3.42
N GLY A 275 21.49 12.83 2.19
CA GLY A 275 22.20 12.38 0.99
C GLY A 275 21.81 13.03 -0.34
N ASN A 276 22.06 12.32 -1.44
CA ASN A 276 21.44 12.55 -2.77
C ASN A 276 21.36 11.17 -3.43
N ASP A 277 20.39 10.38 -2.99
CA ASP A 277 20.54 8.93 -2.85
C ASP A 277 19.80 8.16 -3.95
N PHE A 278 20.31 6.95 -4.25
CA PHE A 278 19.81 6.13 -5.33
C PHE A 278 19.23 4.80 -4.86
N TYR A 279 17.94 4.85 -4.56
CA TYR A 279 17.11 3.70 -4.20
C TYR A 279 16.67 2.89 -5.42
N ASP A 280 17.49 1.95 -5.88
CA ASP A 280 17.27 1.18 -7.10
C ASP A 280 16.77 -0.26 -6.85
N ALA A 281 15.46 -0.47 -6.98
CA ALA A 281 14.78 -1.75 -6.72
C ALA A 281 13.77 -2.12 -7.81
N GLU A 282 13.01 -3.20 -7.65
CA GLU A 282 12.02 -3.66 -8.63
C GLU A 282 10.67 -3.98 -7.99
N VAL A 283 10.47 -5.20 -7.47
CA VAL A 283 9.17 -5.63 -6.94
C VAL A 283 9.24 -5.92 -5.45
N TYR A 284 8.34 -5.30 -4.68
CA TYR A 284 8.32 -5.25 -3.21
C TYR A 284 9.50 -4.45 -2.64
N ALA A 285 9.38 -3.13 -2.50
CA ALA A 285 10.48 -2.26 -2.06
C ALA A 285 10.00 -0.97 -1.36
N GLN A 286 10.94 -0.13 -0.91
CA GLN A 286 10.72 1.28 -0.53
C GLN A 286 9.51 1.48 0.38
N GLY A 287 9.62 1.01 1.63
CA GLY A 287 8.58 1.18 2.65
C GLY A 287 7.29 0.38 2.45
N THR A 288 7.18 -0.41 1.37
CA THR A 288 6.01 -1.27 1.11
C THR A 288 5.90 -2.38 2.15
N SER A 289 4.70 -2.91 2.40
CA SER A 289 4.58 -4.14 3.19
C SER A 289 3.41 -5.03 2.80
N TYR A 290 3.49 -6.32 3.17
CA TYR A 290 2.54 -7.36 2.78
C TYR A 290 2.13 -8.27 3.95
N TRP A 291 0.82 -8.36 4.23
CA TRP A 291 0.21 -9.31 5.20
C TRP A 291 0.62 -9.12 6.67
N TYR A 292 -0.16 -8.33 7.41
CA TYR A 292 -0.02 -8.12 8.87
C TYR A 292 1.40 -7.69 9.29
N SER A 293 1.94 -6.73 8.55
CA SER A 293 3.30 -6.20 8.64
C SER A 293 3.30 -4.66 8.67
N ILE A 294 4.43 -4.07 9.06
CA ILE A 294 4.73 -2.65 8.88
C ILE A 294 6.02 -2.55 8.09
N GLY A 295 6.02 -1.78 7.00
CA GLY A 295 7.22 -1.39 6.27
C GLY A 295 7.37 0.12 6.34
N LEU A 296 8.61 0.58 6.50
CA LEU A 296 8.97 1.99 6.58
C LEU A 296 10.26 2.23 5.78
N LEU A 297 10.23 3.19 4.86
CA LEU A 297 11.40 3.93 4.43
C LEU A 297 11.21 5.36 4.95
N HIS A 298 12.24 5.90 5.58
CA HIS A 298 12.33 7.30 5.98
C HIS A 298 13.59 7.89 5.36
N ASP A 299 13.47 8.98 4.63
CA ASP A 299 14.59 9.86 4.28
C ASP A 299 14.39 11.25 4.91
N ALA A 300 15.38 12.13 4.80
CA ALA A 300 15.42 13.35 5.60
C ALA A 300 15.98 14.60 4.91
N ALA A 301 16.90 14.48 3.94
CA ALA A 301 17.52 15.65 3.31
C ALA A 301 18.40 15.31 2.09
N GLY A 302 17.85 15.40 0.88
CA GLY A 302 18.62 15.17 -0.36
C GLY A 302 17.79 15.21 -1.64
N ALA A 303 18.41 15.36 -2.81
CA ALA A 303 17.72 15.30 -4.10
C ALA A 303 17.80 13.89 -4.71
N ASP A 304 16.78 13.09 -4.40
CA ASP A 304 16.82 11.63 -4.33
C ASP A 304 16.10 10.91 -5.47
N ARG A 305 16.38 9.61 -5.60
CA ARG A 305 15.98 8.81 -6.77
C ARG A 305 15.42 7.44 -6.43
N TYR A 306 14.13 7.43 -6.15
CA TYR A 306 13.35 6.23 -5.88
C TYR A 306 12.93 5.49 -7.16
N GLN A 307 13.74 4.55 -7.65
CA GLN A 307 13.43 3.76 -8.86
C GLN A 307 12.91 2.34 -8.56
N ALA A 308 11.67 2.05 -8.96
CA ALA A 308 11.01 0.76 -8.74
C ALA A 308 10.18 0.24 -9.94
N THR A 309 9.57 -0.94 -9.77
CA THR A 309 8.75 -1.61 -10.80
C THR A 309 7.32 -1.95 -10.35
N GLN A 310 7.09 -2.48 -9.15
CA GLN A 310 5.74 -2.69 -8.60
C GLN A 310 5.73 -2.97 -7.10
N TYR A 311 4.68 -2.58 -6.37
CA TYR A 311 4.62 -2.76 -4.91
C TYR A 311 5.82 -2.05 -4.26
N ALA A 312 5.88 -0.73 -4.43
CA ALA A 312 6.96 0.14 -3.97
C ALA A 312 6.39 1.44 -3.37
N GLN A 313 7.25 2.31 -2.83
CA GLN A 313 6.91 3.68 -2.41
C GLN A 313 5.68 3.73 -1.50
N GLY A 314 5.82 3.16 -0.30
CA GLY A 314 4.81 3.24 0.77
C GLY A 314 3.55 2.40 0.58
N ALA A 315 3.53 1.44 -0.35
CA ALA A 315 2.34 0.64 -0.61
C ALA A 315 1.98 -0.32 0.54
N GLY A 316 0.75 -0.23 1.07
CA GLY A 316 0.20 -1.21 2.00
C GLY A 316 -0.55 -2.33 1.26
N VAL A 317 -0.22 -3.61 1.50
CA VAL A 317 -0.79 -4.74 0.73
C VAL A 317 -1.33 -5.87 1.63
N HIS A 318 -2.64 -6.08 1.62
CA HIS A 318 -3.38 -7.06 2.42
C HIS A 318 -3.18 -6.89 3.94
N LEU A 319 -4.04 -6.11 4.61
CA LEU A 319 -4.07 -6.02 6.09
C LEU A 319 -2.71 -5.64 6.72
N SER A 320 -1.97 -4.73 6.08
CA SER A 320 -0.65 -4.26 6.50
C SER A 320 -0.54 -2.74 6.41
N ILE A 321 0.56 -2.16 6.89
CA ILE A 321 0.89 -0.73 6.74
C ILE A 321 2.16 -0.60 5.91
N GLY A 322 2.12 0.15 4.82
CA GLY A 322 3.31 0.63 4.12
C GLY A 322 3.45 2.13 4.32
N THR A 323 4.70 2.60 4.45
CA THR A 323 5.03 4.02 4.59
C THR A 323 6.35 4.31 3.88
N LEU A 324 6.33 5.23 2.92
CA LEU A 324 7.49 6.05 2.58
C LEU A 324 7.22 7.43 3.20
N TRP A 325 8.24 8.01 3.83
CA TRP A 325 8.22 9.35 4.37
C TRP A 325 9.53 10.02 4.00
N ASP A 326 9.48 11.06 3.17
CA ASP A 326 10.58 11.98 2.96
C ASP A 326 10.30 13.28 3.71
N LEU A 327 11.34 14.08 3.95
CA LEU A 327 11.22 15.37 4.62
C LEU A 327 11.61 16.56 3.75
N ALA A 328 12.50 16.38 2.76
CA ALA A 328 13.12 17.53 2.08
C ALA A 328 13.99 17.12 0.88
N GLY A 329 13.45 17.18 -0.34
CA GLY A 329 14.16 16.82 -1.58
C GLY A 329 13.84 17.64 -2.83
N ASP A 330 14.34 17.22 -4.00
CA ASP A 330 13.93 17.68 -5.36
C ASP A 330 13.81 16.37 -6.19
N ASP A 331 12.80 15.56 -5.91
CA ASP A 331 12.92 14.09 -5.89
C ASP A 331 12.26 13.34 -7.04
N HIS A 332 12.83 12.20 -7.40
CA HIS A 332 12.39 11.40 -8.55
C HIS A 332 11.76 10.06 -8.14
N TYR A 333 10.47 10.09 -7.83
CA TYR A 333 9.64 8.91 -7.53
C TYR A 333 9.20 8.15 -8.79
N ILE A 334 10.04 7.25 -9.31
CA ILE A 334 9.79 6.54 -10.58
C ILE A 334 9.44 5.06 -10.35
N CYS A 335 8.16 4.70 -10.44
CA CYS A 335 7.71 3.30 -10.35
C CYS A 335 6.94 2.84 -11.58
N ARG A 336 7.44 1.82 -12.28
CA ARG A 336 6.88 1.42 -13.60
C ARG A 336 5.42 0.96 -13.56
N TRP A 337 4.92 0.47 -12.42
CA TRP A 337 3.53 0.03 -12.24
C TRP A 337 3.07 0.10 -10.78
N GLY A 338 1.85 0.56 -10.49
CA GLY A 338 1.24 0.37 -9.18
C GLY A 338 0.77 -1.06 -8.93
N VAL A 339 0.39 -1.45 -7.71
CA VAL A 339 0.20 -0.67 -6.47
C VAL A 339 1.51 0.00 -6.01
N THR A 340 1.53 1.31 -5.84
CA THR A 340 2.70 2.11 -5.41
C THR A 340 2.30 3.53 -5.01
N GLN A 341 3.21 4.37 -4.53
CA GLN A 341 3.00 5.80 -4.21
C GLN A 341 1.79 6.04 -3.29
N GLY A 342 1.90 5.57 -2.05
CA GLY A 342 0.86 5.64 -1.02
C GLY A 342 -0.38 4.76 -1.28
N THR A 343 -0.51 4.14 -2.46
CA THR A 343 -1.65 3.29 -2.82
C THR A 343 -1.76 2.09 -1.89
N ALA A 344 -2.97 1.88 -1.37
CA ALA A 344 -3.29 0.84 -0.42
C ALA A 344 -4.21 -0.22 -1.04
N HIS A 345 -3.89 -1.50 -0.85
CA HIS A 345 -4.65 -2.63 -1.40
C HIS A 345 -5.14 -3.65 -0.35
N ASP A 346 -6.45 -3.92 -0.35
CA ASP A 346 -7.12 -4.99 0.41
C ASP A 346 -7.03 -4.85 1.94
N LEU A 347 -7.82 -3.93 2.50
CA LEU A 347 -7.92 -3.66 3.95
C LEU A 347 -6.59 -3.25 4.63
N SER A 348 -5.62 -2.78 3.86
CA SER A 348 -4.34 -2.22 4.32
C SER A 348 -4.40 -0.69 4.50
N VAL A 349 -3.30 -0.12 4.99
CA VAL A 349 -3.02 1.31 4.95
C VAL A 349 -1.74 1.56 4.15
N GLY A 350 -1.75 2.54 3.24
CA GLY A 350 -0.57 3.02 2.53
C GLY A 350 -0.37 4.50 2.81
N TRP A 351 0.88 4.90 2.98
CA TRP A 351 1.32 6.28 3.17
C TRP A 351 2.46 6.56 2.20
N LEU A 352 2.33 7.62 1.41
CA LEU A 352 3.46 8.43 1.01
C LEU A 352 3.28 9.80 1.68
N ILE A 353 4.34 10.31 2.27
CA ILE A 353 4.42 11.67 2.78
C ILE A 353 5.73 12.22 2.21
N ASP A 354 5.66 13.34 1.54
CA ASP A 354 6.79 14.25 1.38
C ASP A 354 6.60 15.48 2.27
N GLU A 355 7.68 16.13 2.67
CA GLU A 355 7.64 17.44 3.32
C GLU A 355 8.43 18.55 2.57
N GLY A 356 9.19 18.25 1.50
CA GLY A 356 9.14 19.03 0.26
C GLY A 356 10.41 19.57 -0.45
N GLY A 357 10.27 19.62 -1.79
CA GLY A 357 10.88 20.48 -2.81
C GLY A 357 10.40 20.11 -4.22
N ASP A 358 11.07 20.53 -5.31
CA ASP A 358 10.47 20.50 -6.68
C ASP A 358 10.51 19.09 -7.33
N ASP A 359 9.50 18.25 -7.06
CA ASP A 359 9.44 16.79 -7.19
C ASP A 359 8.88 16.21 -8.51
N TYR A 360 9.06 14.89 -8.75
CA TYR A 360 8.68 14.17 -9.97
C TYR A 360 8.19 12.72 -9.71
N TYR A 361 6.88 12.49 -9.71
CA TYR A 361 6.30 11.16 -9.41
C TYR A 361 5.68 10.45 -10.62
N LEU A 362 6.32 9.39 -11.12
CA LEU A 362 5.85 8.64 -12.29
C LEU A 362 5.32 7.24 -11.94
N VAL A 363 4.06 6.96 -12.32
CA VAL A 363 3.37 5.66 -12.10
C VAL A 363 2.54 5.23 -13.34
N SER A 364 1.77 4.13 -13.25
CA SER A 364 0.94 3.57 -14.34
C SER A 364 -0.58 3.64 -14.15
N ASP A 365 -1.02 3.96 -12.92
CA ASP A 365 -2.40 3.80 -12.46
C ASP A 365 -2.88 4.92 -11.52
N GLY A 366 -2.04 5.42 -10.60
CA GLY A 366 -2.33 6.62 -9.81
C GLY A 366 -1.71 6.63 -8.40
N GLN A 367 -1.63 7.83 -7.83
CA GLN A 367 -1.09 8.12 -6.50
C GLN A 367 -2.21 8.18 -5.43
N GLY A 368 -1.89 7.78 -4.20
CA GLY A 368 -2.82 7.86 -3.06
C GLY A 368 -4.11 7.07 -3.23
N MET A 369 -4.10 5.97 -4.00
CA MET A 369 -5.32 5.25 -4.37
C MET A 369 -5.81 4.26 -3.30
N SER A 370 -7.10 4.29 -2.98
CA SER A 370 -7.77 3.31 -2.13
C SER A 370 -8.39 2.19 -2.97
N ILE A 371 -7.67 1.06 -3.09
CA ILE A 371 -8.17 -0.11 -3.82
C ILE A 371 -8.57 -1.28 -2.92
N THR A 372 -9.82 -1.74 -3.07
CA THR A 372 -10.40 -2.84 -2.25
C THR A 372 -10.40 -2.52 -0.75
N ASN A 373 -11.22 -1.54 -0.34
CA ASN A 373 -11.57 -1.29 1.07
C ASN A 373 -10.42 -0.87 2.00
N SER A 374 -9.35 -0.29 1.45
CA SER A 374 -8.14 0.15 2.14
C SER A 374 -8.16 1.64 2.50
N THR A 375 -7.20 2.11 3.29
CA THR A 375 -6.95 3.54 3.50
C THR A 375 -5.67 3.94 2.79
N ALA A 376 -5.73 4.86 1.83
CA ALA A 376 -4.55 5.46 1.23
C ALA A 376 -4.44 6.92 1.69
N VAL A 377 -3.23 7.31 2.06
CA VAL A 377 -2.84 8.68 2.32
C VAL A 377 -1.66 8.98 1.42
N PHE A 378 -1.77 10.06 0.65
CA PHE A 378 -0.66 10.73 -0.02
C PHE A 378 -0.70 12.18 0.46
N ILE A 379 0.46 12.69 0.86
CA ILE A 379 0.69 14.09 1.21
C ILE A 379 1.96 14.51 0.49
N ASP A 380 1.87 15.58 -0.27
CA ASP A 380 3.00 16.47 -0.56
C ASP A 380 2.80 17.76 0.27
N ALA A 381 3.86 18.53 0.51
CA ALA A 381 3.82 19.71 1.36
C ALA A 381 4.52 20.96 0.81
N MET A 382 5.61 20.84 0.04
CA MET A 382 6.41 21.95 -0.53
C MET A 382 7.07 21.48 -1.84
N GLY A 383 7.11 22.32 -2.89
CA GLY A 383 7.45 21.90 -4.26
C GLY A 383 6.81 22.75 -5.39
N ASN A 384 7.08 22.41 -6.65
CA ASN A 384 6.47 22.88 -7.91
C ASN A 384 6.60 21.76 -8.98
N ASP A 385 5.70 20.79 -8.97
CA ASP A 385 6.10 19.39 -9.11
C ASP A 385 5.67 18.73 -10.46
N VAL A 386 6.02 17.45 -10.72
CA VAL A 386 5.45 16.64 -11.82
C VAL A 386 5.03 15.20 -11.46
N TYR A 387 3.78 14.97 -11.01
CA TYR A 387 3.11 13.65 -11.04
C TYR A 387 2.72 13.35 -12.50
N ALA A 388 3.03 12.14 -12.95
CA ALA A 388 2.68 11.66 -14.28
C ALA A 388 2.25 10.20 -14.22
N THR A 389 1.13 9.87 -14.86
CA THR A 389 0.67 8.48 -14.92
C THR A 389 -0.36 8.30 -16.05
N PRO A 390 -0.55 7.08 -16.57
CA PRO A 390 -1.85 6.60 -17.03
C PRO A 390 -2.79 6.21 -15.87
N GLY A 391 -3.98 5.70 -16.16
CA GLY A 391 -4.96 5.30 -15.14
C GLY A 391 -5.55 6.42 -14.25
N VAL A 392 -6.36 6.00 -13.28
CA VAL A 392 -7.49 6.78 -12.71
C VAL A 392 -7.12 8.08 -12.02
N GLY A 393 -5.88 8.21 -11.56
CA GLY A 393 -5.40 9.40 -10.87
C GLY A 393 -5.64 9.39 -9.35
N GLN A 394 -5.83 10.59 -8.79
CA GLN A 394 -5.34 10.94 -7.44
C GLN A 394 -6.46 11.02 -6.43
N GLY A 395 -6.18 10.56 -5.21
CA GLY A 395 -7.20 10.41 -4.18
C GLY A 395 -8.35 9.53 -4.66
N CYS A 396 -8.08 8.59 -5.56
CA CYS A 396 -9.12 7.77 -6.19
C CYS A 396 -9.43 6.53 -5.36
N LEU A 397 -10.70 6.30 -5.06
CA LEU A 397 -11.14 5.04 -4.42
C LEU A 397 -11.89 4.12 -5.38
N THR A 398 -11.85 2.82 -5.08
CA THR A 398 -12.70 1.82 -5.73
C THR A 398 -13.61 1.13 -4.72
N TRP A 399 -14.91 1.17 -4.99
CA TRP A 399 -15.90 0.45 -4.20
C TRP A 399 -15.74 -1.06 -4.38
N ALA A 400 -15.67 -1.79 -3.27
CA ALA A 400 -15.54 -3.24 -3.26
C ALA A 400 -16.34 -3.85 -2.11
N ARG A 401 -16.84 -5.08 -2.29
CA ARG A 401 -17.44 -5.89 -1.20
C ARG A 401 -18.62 -5.23 -0.44
N GLY A 402 -19.26 -4.22 -1.02
CA GLY A 402 -20.40 -3.49 -0.43
C GLY A 402 -20.04 -2.23 0.36
N PHE A 403 -18.77 -1.79 0.37
CA PHE A 403 -18.35 -0.53 0.98
C PHE A 403 -17.17 0.11 0.24
N ALA A 404 -16.79 1.31 0.65
CA ALA A 404 -15.60 2.01 0.18
C ALA A 404 -14.53 2.03 1.28
N GLY A 405 -13.27 2.20 0.88
CA GLY A 405 -12.20 2.59 1.79
C GLY A 405 -12.22 4.09 2.08
N ALA A 406 -11.03 4.66 2.31
CA ALA A 406 -10.79 6.10 2.27
C ALA A 406 -9.55 6.40 1.43
N ALA A 407 -9.62 7.44 0.60
CA ALA A 407 -8.47 8.00 -0.09
C ALA A 407 -8.32 9.46 0.35
N VAL A 408 -7.14 9.81 0.83
CA VAL A 408 -6.74 11.18 1.12
C VAL A 408 -5.56 11.47 0.21
N PHE A 409 -5.73 12.48 -0.61
CA PHE A 409 -4.68 13.05 -1.43
C PHE A 409 -4.60 14.52 -1.06
N LEU A 410 -3.43 14.99 -0.62
CA LEU A 410 -3.21 16.37 -0.22
C LEU A 410 -1.97 16.91 -0.94
N ASP A 411 -2.18 17.95 -1.70
CA ASP A 411 -1.21 18.99 -2.04
C ASP A 411 -1.55 20.23 -1.19
N LEU A 412 -0.54 20.85 -0.60
CA LEU A 412 -0.74 21.78 0.53
C LEU A 412 -0.54 23.27 0.20
N GLU A 413 -0.13 23.57 -1.03
CA GLU A 413 0.02 24.91 -1.58
C GLU A 413 -0.59 24.88 -3.04
N GLY A 414 -0.08 25.50 -4.13
CA GLY A 414 -0.52 25.25 -5.55
C GLY A 414 0.33 25.88 -6.71
N ARG A 415 1.12 25.19 -7.61
CA ARG A 415 1.73 25.74 -8.91
C ARG A 415 2.47 24.80 -9.94
N ASP A 416 1.79 23.89 -10.65
CA ASP A 416 2.43 22.96 -11.62
C ASP A 416 1.53 22.22 -12.67
N THR A 417 1.50 20.87 -12.68
CA THR A 417 1.59 20.07 -13.93
C THR A 417 0.57 18.94 -14.09
N TYR A 418 -0.71 19.29 -14.26
CA TYR A 418 -1.78 18.31 -14.48
C TYR A 418 -1.92 17.83 -15.96
N PRO A 419 -1.71 16.53 -16.31
CA PRO A 419 -2.11 15.95 -17.57
C PRO A 419 -3.64 15.90 -17.68
N ARG A 420 -4.09 16.01 -18.93
CA ARG A 420 -5.35 16.70 -19.21
C ARG A 420 -6.52 15.73 -19.22
N GLY A 421 -7.40 15.87 -18.23
CA GLY A 421 -8.62 15.06 -18.10
C GLY A 421 -8.63 14.13 -16.89
N ALA A 422 -7.60 14.19 -16.04
CA ALA A 422 -7.64 13.63 -14.68
C ALA A 422 -8.71 14.31 -13.81
N ALA A 423 -8.98 13.74 -12.63
CA ALA A 423 -9.91 14.32 -11.65
C ALA A 423 -9.35 15.52 -10.88
N GLY A 424 -8.02 15.58 -10.70
CA GLY A 424 -7.36 16.69 -10.02
C GLY A 424 -7.09 17.91 -10.92
N GLY A 425 -6.66 19.01 -10.31
CA GLY A 425 -6.09 20.17 -11.02
C GLY A 425 -5.60 21.28 -10.09
N ASP A 426 -4.52 21.97 -10.45
CA ASP A 426 -4.25 23.43 -10.30
C ASP A 426 -5.21 24.21 -9.39
N GLY A 427 -4.91 24.25 -8.09
CA GLY A 427 -5.67 25.04 -7.12
C GLY A 427 -7.08 24.52 -6.84
N LYS A 428 -7.32 23.20 -6.84
CA LYS A 428 -8.67 22.62 -6.71
C LYS A 428 -8.80 21.59 -5.59
N VAL A 429 -9.95 21.65 -4.92
CA VAL A 429 -10.50 20.48 -4.22
C VAL A 429 -11.30 19.61 -5.19
N TRP A 430 -10.95 18.33 -5.32
CA TRP A 430 -11.75 17.32 -6.02
C TRP A 430 -12.22 16.20 -5.10
N MET A 431 -13.26 15.49 -5.54
CA MET A 431 -13.73 14.29 -4.86
C MET A 431 -14.11 13.23 -5.90
N SER A 432 -13.48 12.05 -5.83
CA SER A 432 -13.93 10.88 -6.61
C SER A 432 -15.08 10.14 -5.92
N ASP A 433 -15.17 10.23 -4.59
CA ASP A 433 -16.30 9.78 -3.76
C ASP A 433 -16.35 10.59 -2.44
N LEU A 434 -17.39 10.39 -1.62
CA LEU A 434 -17.59 11.07 -0.33
C LEU A 434 -16.61 10.63 0.79
N ASN A 435 -15.80 9.60 0.51
CA ASN A 435 -14.67 9.14 1.31
C ASN A 435 -13.31 9.30 0.57
N ALA A 436 -13.30 9.97 -0.59
CA ALA A 436 -12.14 10.10 -1.45
C ALA A 436 -11.99 11.56 -1.89
N ILE A 437 -11.16 12.29 -1.15
CA ILE A 437 -10.87 13.70 -1.38
C ILE A 437 -9.45 13.84 -1.92
N GLY A 438 -9.31 14.62 -2.99
CA GLY A 438 -8.07 15.27 -3.31
C GLY A 438 -8.21 16.75 -2.97
N ILE A 439 -7.22 17.29 -2.29
CA ILE A 439 -7.08 18.71 -2.06
C ILE A 439 -5.79 19.13 -2.73
N ASP A 440 -5.87 20.26 -3.39
CA ASP A 440 -4.77 21.09 -3.83
C ASP A 440 -5.16 22.53 -3.41
N LEU A 441 -4.21 23.30 -2.89
CA LEU A 441 -4.44 24.43 -1.98
C LEU A 441 -4.00 25.82 -2.51
N ASP A 442 -3.96 26.03 -3.83
CA ASP A 442 -3.76 27.34 -4.53
C ASP A 442 -2.96 28.37 -3.72
N ARG A 443 -1.65 28.12 -3.69
CA ARG A 443 -0.64 28.89 -2.95
C ARG A 443 0.66 28.79 -3.80
N ASP A 444 1.59 27.83 -3.60
CA ASP A 444 2.72 27.53 -4.53
C ASP A 444 3.32 26.03 -4.47
N VAL A 445 2.57 24.89 -4.77
CA VAL A 445 2.78 23.34 -4.77
C VAL A 445 1.51 22.47 -5.23
N GLU A 446 1.48 21.51 -6.20
CA GLU A 446 0.21 20.93 -6.87
C GLU A 446 0.37 19.43 -7.45
N LEU A 447 -0.60 18.59 -8.03
CA LEU A 447 -0.50 17.48 -9.15
C LEU A 447 -1.49 16.19 -9.44
N PRO A 448 -1.42 15.39 -10.62
CA PRO A 448 -2.27 14.14 -11.02
C PRO A 448 -1.78 12.90 -12.01
N GLY A 449 -2.33 12.43 -13.23
CA GLY A 449 -3.38 11.37 -13.68
C GLY A 449 -3.68 11.03 -15.26
N GLU A 450 -4.00 9.78 -15.83
CA GLU A 450 -4.46 9.44 -17.30
C GLU A 450 -5.17 8.02 -17.76
N VAL A 451 -4.88 7.25 -18.89
CA VAL A 451 -5.73 6.11 -19.52
C VAL A 451 -5.12 4.88 -20.40
N VAL A 452 -5.90 3.91 -21.04
CA VAL A 452 -5.50 2.57 -21.71
C VAL A 452 -6.50 1.89 -22.83
N PRO A 453 -6.11 0.96 -23.83
CA PRO A 453 -6.93 0.40 -25.01
C PRO A 453 -7.20 -1.19 -25.27
N GLU A 454 -7.41 -1.72 -26.54
CA GLU A 454 -8.26 -2.92 -27.04
C GLU A 454 -7.63 -4.19 -27.84
N ILE A 455 -8.39 -5.24 -28.32
CA ILE A 455 -7.95 -6.68 -28.67
C ILE A 455 -8.66 -7.45 -29.89
N VAL A 456 -8.06 -8.53 -30.51
CA VAL A 456 -8.59 -9.42 -31.63
C VAL A 456 -8.28 -10.98 -31.52
N LEU A 457 -9.03 -11.88 -32.22
CA LEU A 457 -9.01 -13.39 -32.20
C LEU A 457 -8.25 -14.11 -33.37
N THR A 458 -7.92 -15.43 -33.24
CA THR A 458 -7.29 -16.25 -34.31
C THR A 458 -7.96 -17.61 -34.63
N GLY A 459 -7.52 -18.27 -35.71
CA GLY A 459 -7.98 -19.60 -36.13
C GLY A 459 -7.38 -20.79 -35.36
N GLU A 460 -6.20 -20.62 -34.74
CA GLU A 460 -5.60 -21.67 -33.89
C GLU A 460 -6.39 -21.84 -32.59
N ASP A 461 -6.83 -20.72 -31.99
CA ASP A 461 -7.70 -20.72 -30.82
C ASP A 461 -8.98 -21.55 -31.03
N SER A 462 -9.49 -21.57 -32.27
CA SER A 462 -10.73 -22.26 -32.66
C SER A 462 -10.62 -23.79 -32.74
N LEU A 463 -9.42 -24.37 -32.66
CA LEU A 463 -9.19 -25.83 -32.71
C LEU A 463 -8.92 -26.46 -31.34
N ARG A 464 -8.69 -25.65 -30.30
CA ARG A 464 -8.30 -26.08 -28.95
C ARG A 464 -9.50 -26.69 -28.19
N ALA A 465 -9.24 -27.65 -27.31
CA ALA A 465 -10.29 -28.37 -26.59
C ALA A 465 -10.93 -27.51 -25.49
N VAL A 466 -12.22 -27.71 -25.18
CA VAL A 466 -12.94 -26.94 -24.15
C VAL A 466 -12.22 -26.89 -22.78
N PRO A 467 -11.68 -27.99 -22.22
CA PRO A 467 -10.94 -27.94 -20.96
C PRO A 467 -9.69 -27.04 -21.01
N GLU A 468 -8.95 -27.11 -22.12
CA GLU A 468 -7.70 -26.38 -22.35
C GLU A 468 -7.95 -24.87 -22.59
N LEU A 469 -9.02 -24.56 -23.33
CA LEU A 469 -9.57 -23.22 -23.48
C LEU A 469 -10.02 -22.66 -22.13
N PHE A 470 -10.72 -23.45 -21.31
CA PHE A 470 -11.17 -23.04 -19.98
C PHE A 470 -10.01 -22.74 -19.04
N GLU A 471 -8.99 -23.60 -18.97
CA GLU A 471 -7.78 -23.35 -18.16
C GLU A 471 -7.08 -22.06 -18.60
N THR A 472 -7.00 -21.78 -19.90
CA THR A 472 -6.37 -20.56 -20.42
C THR A 472 -7.22 -19.31 -20.20
N ALA A 473 -8.56 -19.43 -20.31
CA ALA A 473 -9.52 -18.37 -19.99
C ALA A 473 -9.52 -17.99 -18.50
N SER A 474 -9.07 -18.92 -17.66
CA SER A 474 -8.94 -18.84 -16.20
C SER A 474 -7.55 -18.40 -15.72
N LEU A 475 -6.75 -17.74 -16.58
CA LEU A 475 -5.50 -17.10 -16.17
C LEU A 475 -5.71 -15.62 -15.84
N TRP A 476 -4.74 -15.02 -15.13
CA TRP A 476 -4.80 -13.62 -14.72
C TRP A 476 -4.41 -12.68 -15.88
N GLU A 477 -5.23 -11.67 -16.11
CA GLU A 477 -5.26 -10.86 -17.33
C GLU A 477 -4.37 -9.61 -17.21
N VAL A 478 -3.07 -9.85 -16.98
CA VAL A 478 -2.06 -8.83 -16.71
C VAL A 478 -0.83 -9.01 -17.61
N GLY A 479 -0.13 -7.92 -17.93
CA GLY A 479 1.04 -7.94 -18.81
C GLY A 479 0.79 -8.67 -20.13
N SER A 480 1.72 -9.54 -20.52
CA SER A 480 1.64 -10.36 -21.73
C SER A 480 0.52 -11.42 -21.73
N ALA A 481 -0.11 -11.71 -20.58
CA ALA A 481 -1.22 -12.64 -20.51
C ALA A 481 -2.55 -12.03 -21.01
N ARG A 482 -2.70 -10.69 -21.02
CA ARG A 482 -3.93 -9.99 -21.43
C ARG A 482 -4.50 -10.52 -22.75
N GLU A 483 -3.68 -10.48 -23.80
CA GLU A 483 -4.09 -10.88 -25.15
C GLU A 483 -4.44 -12.38 -25.23
N LYS A 484 -3.64 -13.25 -24.61
CA LYS A 484 -3.87 -14.71 -24.59
C LYS A 484 -5.15 -15.08 -23.85
N VAL A 485 -5.42 -14.44 -22.71
CA VAL A 485 -6.62 -14.67 -21.89
C VAL A 485 -7.88 -14.20 -22.62
N ALA A 486 -7.85 -13.01 -23.21
CA ALA A 486 -8.95 -12.48 -24.00
C ALA A 486 -9.28 -13.38 -25.22
N ARG A 487 -8.26 -13.83 -25.98
CA ARG A 487 -8.46 -14.80 -27.08
C ARG A 487 -9.01 -16.13 -26.60
N ALA A 488 -8.44 -16.71 -25.54
CA ALA A 488 -8.90 -17.99 -25.01
C ALA A 488 -10.33 -17.93 -24.48
N ARG A 489 -10.72 -16.83 -23.82
CA ARG A 489 -12.12 -16.57 -23.46
C ARG A 489 -13.00 -16.50 -24.71
N ALA A 490 -12.67 -15.65 -25.68
CA ALA A 490 -13.50 -15.51 -26.88
C ALA A 490 -13.70 -16.83 -27.65
N ALA A 491 -12.66 -17.68 -27.74
CA ALA A 491 -12.76 -19.02 -28.32
C ALA A 491 -13.55 -20.01 -27.44
N LEU A 492 -13.44 -19.93 -26.11
CA LEU A 492 -14.30 -20.69 -25.18
C LEU A 492 -15.78 -20.29 -25.32
N LEU A 493 -16.08 -19.01 -25.50
CA LEU A 493 -17.45 -18.53 -25.74
C LEU A 493 -17.99 -19.05 -27.09
N ALA A 494 -17.14 -19.17 -28.11
CA ALA A 494 -17.52 -19.71 -29.41
C ALA A 494 -17.88 -21.22 -29.40
N ARG A 495 -17.56 -21.96 -28.33
CA ARG A 495 -17.90 -23.40 -28.18
C ARG A 495 -19.35 -23.67 -27.78
N GLY A 496 -20.13 -22.65 -27.40
CA GLY A 496 -21.56 -22.82 -27.12
C GLY A 496 -21.87 -23.80 -25.99
N GLU A 497 -22.86 -24.66 -26.19
CA GLU A 497 -23.30 -25.63 -25.17
C GLU A 497 -22.21 -26.60 -24.72
N GLU A 498 -21.21 -26.91 -25.55
CA GLU A 498 -20.06 -27.76 -25.17
C GLU A 498 -19.27 -27.15 -24.00
N ALA A 499 -19.07 -25.82 -24.02
CA ALA A 499 -18.45 -25.09 -22.92
C ALA A 499 -19.35 -25.08 -21.68
N VAL A 500 -20.66 -24.86 -21.87
CA VAL A 500 -21.66 -24.83 -20.79
C VAL A 500 -21.71 -26.15 -20.03
N ASP A 501 -21.83 -27.28 -20.75
CA ASP A 501 -21.87 -28.61 -20.15
C ASP A 501 -20.59 -28.93 -19.38
N TYR A 502 -19.41 -28.63 -19.95
CA TYR A 502 -18.13 -28.82 -19.27
C TYR A 502 -18.04 -28.02 -17.97
N VAL A 503 -18.31 -26.71 -17.98
CA VAL A 503 -18.09 -25.88 -16.80
C VAL A 503 -19.10 -26.16 -15.68
N VAL A 504 -20.37 -26.44 -16.02
CA VAL A 504 -21.40 -26.79 -15.01
C VAL A 504 -21.13 -28.18 -14.41
N ALA A 505 -20.62 -29.14 -15.18
CA ALA A 505 -20.33 -30.48 -14.70
C ALA A 505 -19.00 -30.59 -13.92
N ALA A 506 -17.93 -29.93 -14.39
CA ALA A 506 -16.56 -30.16 -13.91
C ALA A 506 -15.96 -29.01 -13.07
N LYS A 507 -16.47 -27.77 -13.20
CA LYS A 507 -15.82 -26.58 -12.62
C LYS A 507 -16.70 -25.79 -11.64
N LEU A 508 -18.00 -26.06 -11.57
CA LEU A 508 -18.93 -25.28 -10.74
C LEU A 508 -18.62 -25.30 -9.22
N ALA A 509 -17.90 -26.29 -8.71
CA ALA A 509 -17.43 -26.33 -7.31
C ALA A 509 -16.20 -25.44 -7.02
N THR A 510 -15.71 -24.68 -8.01
CA THR A 510 -14.45 -23.92 -7.88
C THR A 510 -14.44 -22.90 -6.73
N LYS A 511 -13.25 -22.70 -6.16
CA LYS A 511 -12.93 -21.64 -5.19
C LYS A 511 -11.97 -20.60 -5.78
N ASP A 512 -11.55 -20.77 -7.03
CA ASP A 512 -10.66 -19.86 -7.73
C ASP A 512 -11.46 -18.72 -8.38
N GLY A 513 -11.07 -17.47 -8.12
CA GLY A 513 -11.68 -16.27 -8.66
C GLY A 513 -11.36 -16.00 -10.14
N LEU A 514 -10.45 -16.77 -10.75
CA LEU A 514 -10.17 -16.75 -12.19
C LEU A 514 -11.00 -17.82 -12.92
N GLU A 515 -11.07 -19.04 -12.39
CA GLU A 515 -12.01 -20.04 -12.90
C GLU A 515 -13.45 -19.54 -12.83
N PHE A 516 -13.86 -18.95 -11.70
CA PHE A 516 -15.19 -18.34 -11.57
C PHE A 516 -15.46 -17.28 -12.65
N ARG A 517 -14.46 -16.45 -13.01
CA ARG A 517 -14.59 -15.46 -14.08
C ARG A 517 -14.72 -16.08 -15.48
N ALA A 518 -14.03 -17.19 -15.75
CA ALA A 518 -14.22 -17.95 -16.99
C ALA A 518 -15.61 -18.61 -17.06
N ILE A 519 -16.10 -19.15 -15.94
CA ILE A 519 -17.47 -19.68 -15.83
C ILE A 519 -18.50 -18.56 -16.06
N ALA A 520 -18.32 -17.40 -15.43
CA ALA A 520 -19.20 -16.24 -15.59
C ALA A 520 -19.24 -15.72 -17.03
N ALA A 521 -18.10 -15.71 -17.74
CA ALA A 521 -18.07 -15.35 -19.16
C ALA A 521 -18.89 -16.33 -20.02
N VAL A 522 -18.74 -17.65 -19.80
CA VAL A 522 -19.54 -18.68 -20.50
C VAL A 522 -21.04 -18.55 -20.18
N ALA A 523 -21.37 -18.28 -18.92
CA ALA A 523 -22.74 -18.04 -18.45
C ALA A 523 -23.36 -16.81 -19.14
N GLN A 524 -22.62 -15.70 -19.21
CA GLN A 524 -23.06 -14.45 -19.81
C GLN A 524 -23.29 -14.56 -21.32
N ALA A 525 -22.53 -15.43 -22.02
CA ALA A 525 -22.67 -15.67 -23.45
C ALA A 525 -23.80 -16.64 -23.82
N HIS A 526 -24.11 -17.62 -22.95
CA HIS A 526 -25.09 -18.69 -23.21
C HIS A 526 -26.16 -18.80 -22.10
N PRO A 527 -26.84 -17.70 -21.73
CA PRO A 527 -27.57 -17.60 -20.47
C PRO A 527 -28.69 -18.64 -20.32
N ASP A 528 -29.53 -18.83 -21.34
CA ASP A 528 -30.63 -19.79 -21.34
C ASP A 528 -30.14 -21.23 -21.10
N ALA A 529 -29.14 -21.66 -21.89
CA ALA A 529 -28.57 -23.01 -21.86
C ALA A 529 -27.82 -23.28 -20.54
N PHE A 530 -27.17 -22.26 -19.99
CA PHE A 530 -26.44 -22.30 -18.72
C PHE A 530 -27.39 -22.31 -17.52
N ALA A 531 -28.38 -21.42 -17.51
CA ALA A 531 -29.37 -21.32 -16.45
C ALA A 531 -30.19 -22.60 -16.30
N ALA A 532 -30.59 -23.25 -17.40
CA ALA A 532 -31.30 -24.52 -17.38
C ALA A 532 -30.53 -25.64 -16.65
N ARG A 533 -29.19 -25.66 -16.77
CA ARG A 533 -28.31 -26.65 -16.16
C ARG A 533 -27.92 -26.32 -14.71
N ILE A 534 -27.94 -25.04 -14.33
CA ILE A 534 -27.51 -24.57 -13.01
C ILE A 534 -28.65 -24.31 -12.01
N LEU A 535 -29.89 -24.11 -12.47
CA LEU A 535 -31.05 -23.96 -11.58
C LEU A 535 -31.24 -25.14 -10.59
N PRO A 536 -31.06 -26.43 -10.99
CA PRO A 536 -31.09 -27.56 -10.05
C PRO A 536 -29.97 -27.52 -9.00
N ARG A 537 -28.87 -26.81 -9.27
CA ARG A 537 -27.70 -26.72 -8.39
C ARG A 537 -27.89 -25.74 -7.21
N LEU A 538 -29.05 -25.09 -7.12
CA LEU A 538 -29.44 -24.30 -5.95
C LEU A 538 -29.70 -25.14 -4.69
N ASP A 539 -30.02 -26.44 -4.81
CA ASP A 539 -30.12 -27.37 -3.66
C ASP A 539 -29.06 -28.50 -3.72
N ASP A 540 -27.94 -28.25 -4.42
CA ASP A 540 -26.80 -29.18 -4.48
C ASP A 540 -26.19 -29.42 -3.08
N PRO A 541 -25.75 -30.62 -2.69
CA PRO A 541 -25.13 -30.85 -1.38
C PRO A 541 -23.88 -29.99 -1.09
N ASP A 542 -23.06 -29.64 -2.10
CA ASP A 542 -21.87 -28.80 -1.86
C ASP A 542 -22.26 -27.32 -1.72
N GLU A 543 -21.91 -26.73 -0.57
CA GLU A 543 -22.13 -25.31 -0.29
C GLU A 543 -21.45 -24.41 -1.34
N GLN A 544 -20.27 -24.78 -1.84
CA GLN A 544 -19.55 -24.00 -2.84
C GLN A 544 -20.23 -24.05 -4.21
N VAL A 545 -20.79 -25.19 -4.61
CA VAL A 545 -21.63 -25.32 -5.80
C VAL A 545 -22.86 -24.42 -5.69
N ARG A 546 -23.58 -24.46 -4.57
CA ARG A 546 -24.73 -23.56 -4.33
C ARG A 546 -24.33 -22.08 -4.38
N ARG A 547 -23.21 -21.71 -3.73
CA ARG A 547 -22.68 -20.33 -3.69
C ARG A 547 -22.35 -19.81 -5.09
N ASN A 548 -21.74 -20.63 -5.94
CA ASN A 548 -21.41 -20.25 -7.31
C ASN A 548 -22.66 -20.21 -8.19
N ALA A 549 -23.57 -21.18 -8.07
CA ALA A 549 -24.84 -21.21 -8.79
C ALA A 549 -25.68 -19.94 -8.56
N ILE A 550 -25.80 -19.52 -7.29
CA ILE A 550 -26.47 -18.27 -6.91
C ILE A 550 -25.79 -17.05 -7.56
N ALA A 551 -24.47 -16.94 -7.46
CA ALA A 551 -23.72 -15.79 -7.96
C ALA A 551 -23.83 -15.66 -9.50
N LEU A 552 -23.69 -16.77 -10.23
CA LEU A 552 -23.77 -16.81 -11.69
C LEU A 552 -25.18 -16.46 -12.21
N LEU A 553 -26.24 -16.93 -11.54
CA LEU A 553 -27.62 -16.52 -11.85
C LEU A 553 -27.87 -15.02 -11.58
N GLY A 554 -27.21 -14.47 -10.56
CA GLY A 554 -27.17 -13.03 -10.27
C GLY A 554 -26.47 -12.22 -11.35
N GLU A 555 -25.24 -12.60 -11.72
CA GLU A 555 -24.41 -11.92 -12.72
C GLU A 555 -25.05 -11.94 -14.12
N MET A 556 -25.57 -13.09 -14.56
CA MET A 556 -26.38 -13.19 -15.80
C MET A 556 -27.68 -12.38 -15.75
N ARG A 557 -28.12 -11.94 -14.56
CA ARG A 557 -29.44 -11.31 -14.28
C ARG A 557 -30.62 -12.17 -14.74
N TRP A 558 -30.52 -13.49 -14.58
CA TRP A 558 -31.48 -14.44 -15.12
C TRP A 558 -32.83 -14.43 -14.37
N ARG A 559 -33.78 -13.61 -14.85
CA ARG A 559 -35.12 -13.40 -14.24
C ARG A 559 -35.86 -14.67 -13.81
N PRO A 560 -35.92 -15.77 -14.60
CA PRO A 560 -36.60 -16.99 -14.17
C PRO A 560 -36.04 -17.67 -12.91
N ALA A 561 -34.83 -17.30 -12.43
CA ALA A 561 -34.30 -17.77 -11.16
C ALA A 561 -34.88 -17.06 -9.92
N ALA A 562 -35.52 -15.89 -10.07
CA ALA A 562 -35.96 -15.09 -8.94
C ALA A 562 -36.92 -15.83 -7.98
N PRO A 563 -37.91 -16.63 -8.42
CA PRO A 563 -38.75 -17.40 -7.51
C PRO A 563 -37.98 -18.47 -6.71
N ALA A 564 -36.99 -19.11 -7.34
CA ALA A 564 -36.17 -20.13 -6.67
C ALA A 564 -35.26 -19.49 -5.61
N LEU A 565 -34.54 -18.42 -5.98
CA LEU A 565 -33.67 -17.67 -5.07
C LEU A 565 -34.44 -17.02 -3.90
N ALA A 566 -35.66 -16.53 -4.14
CA ALA A 566 -36.55 -16.03 -3.08
C ALA A 566 -36.98 -17.16 -2.13
N GLY A 567 -37.27 -18.35 -2.66
CA GLY A 567 -37.57 -19.54 -1.86
C GLY A 567 -36.43 -19.95 -0.93
N MET A 568 -35.17 -19.84 -1.38
CA MET A 568 -33.99 -20.16 -0.55
C MET A 568 -33.92 -19.32 0.73
N LEU A 569 -34.40 -18.07 0.70
CA LEU A 569 -34.41 -17.17 1.88
C LEU A 569 -35.40 -17.61 2.97
N SER A 570 -36.30 -18.56 2.68
CA SER A 570 -37.19 -19.19 3.66
C SER A 570 -36.63 -20.52 4.22
N ASP A 571 -35.64 -21.13 3.58
CA ASP A 571 -35.05 -22.39 4.03
C ASP A 571 -33.84 -22.17 4.94
N ARG A 572 -33.97 -22.56 6.21
CA ARG A 572 -32.87 -22.50 7.20
C ARG A 572 -31.68 -23.40 6.86
N ARG A 573 -31.84 -24.45 6.06
CA ARG A 573 -30.73 -25.27 5.54
C ARG A 573 -29.80 -24.44 4.63
N GLN A 574 -30.35 -23.37 4.03
CA GLN A 574 -29.66 -22.47 3.11
C GLN A 574 -29.14 -21.18 3.77
N GLU A 575 -29.22 -21.04 5.11
CA GLU A 575 -28.90 -19.78 5.80
C GLU A 575 -27.48 -19.24 5.51
N ARG A 576 -26.49 -20.14 5.31
CA ARG A 576 -25.11 -19.77 4.95
C ARG A 576 -24.97 -19.10 3.59
N VAL A 577 -25.94 -19.28 2.68
CA VAL A 577 -25.92 -18.72 1.32
C VAL A 577 -26.92 -17.57 1.14
N TRP A 578 -27.73 -17.23 2.15
CA TRP A 578 -28.72 -16.15 2.09
C TRP A 578 -28.13 -14.80 1.63
N THR A 579 -26.98 -14.38 2.15
CA THR A 579 -26.31 -13.13 1.71
C THR A 579 -26.06 -13.08 0.20
N ARG A 580 -25.72 -14.23 -0.41
CA ARG A 580 -25.55 -14.34 -1.86
C ARG A 580 -26.89 -14.37 -2.59
N ALA A 581 -27.88 -15.08 -2.07
CA ALA A 581 -29.21 -15.16 -2.70
C ALA A 581 -29.92 -13.80 -2.70
N ILE A 582 -29.78 -13.03 -1.62
CA ILE A 582 -30.21 -11.62 -1.53
C ILE A 582 -29.51 -10.78 -2.61
N GLY A 583 -28.17 -10.85 -2.69
CA GLY A 583 -27.40 -10.10 -3.69
C GLY A 583 -27.78 -10.46 -5.14
N ALA A 584 -27.95 -11.75 -5.43
CA ALA A 584 -28.35 -12.24 -6.75
C ALA A 584 -29.76 -11.78 -7.15
N LEU A 585 -30.74 -11.81 -6.22
CA LEU A 585 -32.06 -11.20 -6.44
C LEU A 585 -31.94 -9.71 -6.79
N GLY A 586 -31.07 -8.99 -6.07
CA GLY A 586 -30.71 -7.59 -6.35
C GLY A 586 -30.17 -7.37 -7.77
N GLN A 587 -29.22 -8.20 -8.21
CA GLN A 587 -28.62 -8.12 -9.53
C GLN A 587 -29.62 -8.46 -10.65
N ILE A 588 -30.47 -9.47 -10.44
CA ILE A 588 -31.55 -9.87 -11.38
C ILE A 588 -32.60 -8.76 -11.54
N GLY A 589 -32.92 -8.04 -10.46
CA GLY A 589 -33.85 -6.92 -10.50
C GLY A 589 -35.31 -7.30 -10.82
N ASP A 590 -35.69 -8.55 -10.60
CA ASP A 590 -37.09 -8.96 -10.70
C ASP A 590 -37.83 -8.65 -9.40
N ARG A 591 -38.70 -7.64 -9.46
CA ARG A 591 -39.45 -7.11 -8.32
C ARG A 591 -40.27 -8.16 -7.54
N ALA A 592 -40.54 -9.34 -8.11
CA ALA A 592 -41.12 -10.46 -7.37
C ALA A 592 -40.26 -10.88 -6.15
N GLY A 593 -38.94 -10.74 -6.22
CA GLY A 593 -38.01 -11.03 -5.12
C GLY A 593 -38.04 -10.02 -3.95
N ALA A 594 -38.68 -8.85 -4.12
CA ALA A 594 -38.67 -7.76 -3.14
C ALA A 594 -39.19 -8.18 -1.76
N GLU A 595 -40.26 -8.97 -1.71
CA GLU A 595 -40.88 -9.39 -0.45
C GLU A 595 -39.99 -10.31 0.37
N ALA A 596 -39.24 -11.21 -0.28
CA ALA A 596 -38.29 -12.10 0.38
C ALA A 596 -37.03 -11.36 0.88
N VAL A 597 -36.64 -10.26 0.22
CA VAL A 597 -35.46 -9.46 0.60
C VAL A 597 -35.75 -8.46 1.73
N ARG A 598 -36.94 -7.83 1.76
CA ARG A 598 -37.28 -6.77 2.75
C ARG A 598 -36.93 -7.08 4.21
N PRO A 599 -37.18 -8.29 4.78
CA PRO A 599 -36.85 -8.58 6.17
C PRO A 599 -35.36 -8.41 6.51
N PHE A 600 -34.47 -8.71 5.55
CA PHE A 600 -33.03 -8.74 5.78
C PHE A 600 -32.39 -7.35 5.90
N ILE A 601 -33.08 -6.29 5.50
CA ILE A 601 -32.64 -4.90 5.72
C ILE A 601 -32.49 -4.62 7.23
N ALA A 602 -33.25 -5.32 8.08
CA ALA A 602 -33.20 -5.20 9.53
C ALA A 602 -32.56 -6.42 10.25
N ASP A 603 -31.82 -7.28 9.52
CA ASP A 603 -31.19 -8.48 10.10
C ASP A 603 -30.11 -8.15 11.16
N GLY A 604 -29.90 -9.05 12.12
CA GLY A 604 -28.80 -8.91 13.10
C GLY A 604 -27.41 -8.98 12.45
N GLU A 605 -27.25 -9.79 11.41
CA GLU A 605 -26.01 -9.97 10.65
C GLU A 605 -25.76 -8.76 9.72
N GLU A 606 -24.64 -8.06 9.94
CA GLU A 606 -24.19 -6.91 9.14
C GLU A 606 -24.26 -7.21 7.63
N ARG A 607 -23.68 -8.34 7.22
CA ARG A 607 -23.56 -8.72 5.81
C ARG A 607 -24.92 -8.94 5.15
N ARG A 608 -25.95 -9.34 5.91
CA ARG A 608 -27.32 -9.48 5.41
C ARG A 608 -28.00 -8.10 5.28
N ARG A 609 -27.73 -7.14 6.20
CA ARG A 609 -28.22 -5.76 6.08
C ARG A 609 -27.64 -5.01 4.87
N ILE A 610 -26.33 -5.16 4.62
CA ILE A 610 -25.65 -4.59 3.43
C ILE A 610 -26.29 -5.15 2.16
N ALA A 611 -26.24 -6.47 1.98
CA ALA A 611 -26.75 -7.12 0.77
C ALA A 611 -28.23 -6.83 0.52
N ALA A 612 -29.06 -6.77 1.57
CA ALA A 612 -30.48 -6.46 1.44
C ALA A 612 -30.76 -5.00 1.09
N SER A 613 -29.89 -4.07 1.52
CA SER A 613 -29.99 -2.66 1.16
C SER A 613 -29.69 -2.46 -0.33
N ASP A 614 -28.58 -3.03 -0.82
CA ASP A 614 -28.21 -3.02 -2.23
C ASP A 614 -29.29 -3.72 -3.09
N ALA A 615 -29.76 -4.88 -2.64
CA ALA A 615 -30.74 -5.68 -3.37
C ALA A 615 -32.10 -5.01 -3.46
N ALA A 616 -32.57 -4.31 -2.42
CA ALA A 616 -33.82 -3.54 -2.48
C ALA A 616 -33.80 -2.49 -3.60
N ALA A 617 -32.67 -1.80 -3.78
CA ALA A 617 -32.44 -0.85 -4.88
C ALA A 617 -32.21 -1.52 -6.24
N GLY A 618 -31.68 -2.75 -6.25
CA GLY A 618 -31.67 -3.67 -7.40
C GLY A 618 -33.08 -3.99 -7.91
N LEU A 619 -33.95 -4.39 -6.98
CA LEU A 619 -35.34 -4.83 -7.17
C LEU A 619 -36.33 -3.68 -7.39
N LEU A 620 -35.87 -2.42 -7.31
CA LEU A 620 -36.68 -1.20 -7.35
C LEU A 620 -37.85 -1.21 -6.34
N ASP A 621 -37.64 -1.79 -5.16
CA ASP A 621 -38.70 -1.87 -4.16
C ASP A 621 -38.91 -0.57 -3.38
N THR A 622 -39.82 0.26 -3.88
CA THR A 622 -40.25 1.50 -3.22
C THR A 622 -40.81 1.29 -1.80
N LEU A 623 -41.22 0.06 -1.42
CA LEU A 623 -41.68 -0.26 -0.07
C LEU A 623 -40.52 -0.46 0.93
N ALA A 624 -39.30 -0.69 0.46
CA ALA A 624 -38.10 -0.79 1.29
C ALA A 624 -37.56 0.58 1.76
N VAL A 625 -37.91 1.67 1.08
CA VAL A 625 -37.36 3.02 1.32
C VAL A 625 -37.42 3.47 2.80
N PRO A 626 -38.50 3.28 3.57
CA PRO A 626 -38.52 3.64 4.99
C PRO A 626 -37.50 2.85 5.83
N ALA A 627 -37.28 1.57 5.51
CA ALA A 627 -36.28 0.74 6.19
C ALA A 627 -34.85 1.16 5.82
N LEU A 628 -34.60 1.52 4.56
CA LEU A 628 -33.32 2.07 4.10
C LEU A 628 -32.99 3.42 4.80
N VAL A 629 -33.98 4.31 4.94
CA VAL A 629 -33.81 5.56 5.72
C VAL A 629 -33.50 5.26 7.19
N ALA A 630 -34.06 4.21 7.77
CA ALA A 630 -33.72 3.72 9.11
C ALA A 630 -32.35 2.98 9.19
N ARG A 631 -31.65 2.75 8.07
CA ARG A 631 -30.27 2.24 8.01
C ARG A 631 -29.22 3.33 7.86
N LEU A 632 -29.60 4.57 7.54
CA LEU A 632 -28.72 5.74 7.72
C LEU A 632 -28.40 6.02 9.21
N SER A 633 -29.10 5.34 10.13
CA SER A 633 -28.86 5.33 11.58
C SER A 633 -28.50 3.93 12.10
N ASP A 634 -27.85 3.09 11.27
CA ASP A 634 -27.20 1.87 11.73
C ASP A 634 -25.85 2.24 12.41
N PRO A 635 -25.43 1.56 13.50
CA PRO A 635 -24.14 1.83 14.13
C PRO A 635 -22.95 1.54 13.20
N LEU A 636 -23.08 0.62 12.24
CA LEU A 636 -21.99 0.25 11.33
C LEU A 636 -21.96 1.16 10.08
N LEU A 637 -20.79 1.75 9.80
CA LEU A 637 -20.58 2.66 8.67
C LEU A 637 -20.88 2.00 7.32
N THR A 638 -20.50 0.73 7.18
CA THR A 638 -20.76 -0.14 6.02
C THR A 638 -22.26 -0.21 5.68
N VAL A 639 -23.12 -0.42 6.69
CA VAL A 639 -24.58 -0.47 6.52
C VAL A 639 -25.16 0.90 6.20
N ARG A 640 -24.65 1.98 6.82
CA ARG A 640 -25.04 3.36 6.46
C ARG A 640 -24.70 3.70 5.00
N ALA A 641 -23.51 3.28 4.53
CA ALA A 641 -23.04 3.49 3.17
C ALA A 641 -23.90 2.75 2.13
N ALA A 642 -24.19 1.46 2.35
CA ALA A 642 -25.07 0.67 1.50
C ALA A 642 -26.49 1.27 1.44
N ALA A 643 -27.02 1.73 2.57
CA ALA A 643 -28.32 2.40 2.63
C ALA A 643 -28.35 3.74 1.86
N MET A 644 -27.28 4.54 1.93
CA MET A 644 -27.13 5.77 1.14
C MET A 644 -27.07 5.48 -0.36
N ALA A 645 -26.26 4.50 -0.78
CA ALA A 645 -26.15 4.07 -2.18
C ALA A 645 -27.48 3.53 -2.73
N ALA A 646 -28.18 2.73 -1.92
CA ALA A 646 -29.52 2.22 -2.24
C ALA A 646 -30.53 3.37 -2.42
N LEU A 647 -30.56 4.34 -1.50
CA LEU A 647 -31.47 5.49 -1.57
C LEU A 647 -31.23 6.36 -2.82
N ARG A 648 -29.97 6.58 -3.23
CA ARG A 648 -29.63 7.32 -4.48
C ARG A 648 -30.37 6.74 -5.70
N ARG A 649 -30.53 5.42 -5.79
CA ARG A 649 -31.27 4.74 -6.87
C ARG A 649 -32.80 4.92 -6.82
N PHE A 650 -33.35 5.33 -5.68
CA PHE A 650 -34.77 5.66 -5.52
C PHE A 650 -35.10 7.14 -5.74
N GLY A 651 -34.09 8.02 -5.77
CA GLY A 651 -34.23 9.45 -6.08
C GLY A 651 -35.33 10.13 -5.28
N ALA A 652 -36.31 10.71 -5.99
CA ALA A 652 -37.43 11.46 -5.41
C ALA A 652 -38.23 10.68 -4.34
N ALA A 653 -38.31 9.35 -4.44
CA ALA A 653 -39.01 8.52 -3.45
C ALA A 653 -38.29 8.45 -2.09
N GLY A 654 -36.96 8.60 -2.07
CA GLY A 654 -36.15 8.60 -0.84
C GLY A 654 -36.30 9.87 -0.01
N ILE A 655 -36.59 11.02 -0.65
CA ILE A 655 -36.51 12.33 -0.01
C ILE A 655 -37.54 12.54 1.09
N ALA A 656 -38.84 12.31 0.83
CA ALA A 656 -39.86 12.62 1.83
C ALA A 656 -39.75 11.77 3.13
N PRO A 657 -39.48 10.45 3.07
CA PRO A 657 -39.17 9.65 4.26
C PRO A 657 -37.87 10.09 4.95
N LEU A 658 -36.84 10.49 4.18
CA LEU A 658 -35.57 10.97 4.73
C LEU A 658 -35.77 12.26 5.54
N CYS A 659 -36.45 13.26 4.97
CA CYS A 659 -36.80 14.52 5.64
C CYS A 659 -37.56 14.27 6.95
N ALA A 660 -38.56 13.37 6.95
CA ALA A 660 -39.31 13.02 8.15
C ALA A 660 -38.43 12.41 9.26
N SER A 661 -37.33 11.73 8.89
CA SER A 661 -36.42 11.07 9.84
C SER A 661 -35.33 11.99 10.44
N LEU A 662 -35.25 13.27 10.01
CA LEU A 662 -34.23 14.22 10.48
C LEU A 662 -34.42 14.62 11.94
N GLY A 663 -35.68 14.69 12.42
CA GLY A 663 -35.98 15.01 13.82
C GLY A 663 -35.48 13.98 14.83
N GLN A 664 -35.19 12.76 14.38
CA GLN A 664 -34.66 11.65 15.20
C GLN A 664 -33.23 11.25 14.79
N ALA A 665 -32.47 12.16 14.15
CA ALA A 665 -31.19 11.79 13.54
C ALA A 665 -30.03 11.60 14.54
N GLY A 666 -30.05 12.30 15.68
CA GLY A 666 -28.95 12.26 16.66
C GLY A 666 -27.59 12.56 16.04
N GLU A 667 -26.56 11.81 16.44
CA GLU A 667 -25.22 11.81 15.86
C GLU A 667 -25.21 11.54 14.33
N HIS A 668 -26.17 10.77 13.81
CA HIS A 668 -26.24 10.41 12.40
C HIS A 668 -26.80 11.53 11.50
N ARG A 669 -27.02 12.74 12.02
CA ARG A 669 -27.58 13.88 11.27
C ARG A 669 -26.74 14.24 10.04
N VAL A 670 -25.42 14.20 10.14
CA VAL A 670 -24.50 14.45 9.02
C VAL A 670 -24.77 13.49 7.85
N ALA A 671 -24.81 12.18 8.12
CA ALA A 671 -25.06 11.15 7.10
C ALA A 671 -26.42 11.33 6.41
N LYS A 672 -27.46 11.73 7.17
CA LYS A 672 -28.78 12.00 6.60
C LYS A 672 -28.82 13.28 5.76
N MET A 673 -28.17 14.37 6.19
CA MET A 673 -28.10 15.60 5.41
C MET A 673 -27.30 15.42 4.12
N ARG A 674 -26.12 14.77 4.20
CA ARG A 674 -25.31 14.38 3.03
C ARG A 674 -26.10 13.52 2.04
N THR A 675 -26.85 12.53 2.53
CA THR A 675 -27.75 11.71 1.68
C THR A 675 -28.87 12.56 1.04
N LEU A 676 -29.48 13.47 1.81
CA LEU A 676 -30.56 14.33 1.32
C LEU A 676 -30.09 15.32 0.25
N GLY A 677 -28.92 15.92 0.45
CA GLY A 677 -28.27 16.80 -0.51
C GLY A 677 -27.96 16.10 -1.82
N ALA A 678 -27.30 14.93 -1.76
CA ALA A 678 -27.00 14.11 -2.93
C ALA A 678 -28.27 13.68 -3.70
N LEU A 679 -29.36 13.37 -2.99
CA LEU A 679 -30.67 13.08 -3.60
C LEU A 679 -31.30 14.30 -4.27
N ALA A 680 -31.16 15.50 -3.69
CA ALA A 680 -31.72 16.72 -4.24
C ALA A 680 -30.97 17.17 -5.50
N VAL A 681 -29.63 17.20 -5.46
CA VAL A 681 -28.77 17.59 -6.59
C VAL A 681 -28.97 16.63 -7.77
N ALA A 682 -29.10 15.33 -7.53
CA ALA A 682 -29.43 14.33 -8.57
C ALA A 682 -30.81 14.52 -9.24
N LEU A 683 -31.64 15.44 -8.74
CA LEU A 683 -32.95 15.80 -9.31
C LEU A 683 -33.02 17.25 -9.83
N ARG A 684 -31.91 18.00 -9.78
CA ARG A 684 -31.86 19.43 -10.16
C ARG A 684 -32.42 19.70 -11.55
N ASP A 685 -31.99 18.91 -12.53
CA ASP A 685 -32.29 19.14 -13.94
C ASP A 685 -33.57 18.40 -14.40
N SER A 686 -34.31 17.80 -13.45
CA SER A 686 -35.56 17.09 -13.72
C SER A 686 -36.78 18.01 -13.65
N SER A 687 -37.60 17.97 -14.70
CA SER A 687 -38.87 18.68 -14.82
C SER A 687 -40.09 17.85 -14.37
N ASP A 688 -39.90 16.62 -13.88
CA ASP A 688 -41.01 15.79 -13.40
C ASP A 688 -41.67 16.38 -12.14
N ALA A 689 -42.99 16.33 -12.07
CA ALA A 689 -43.75 16.90 -10.96
C ALA A 689 -43.40 16.27 -9.59
N ARG A 690 -43.00 14.99 -9.54
CA ARG A 690 -42.57 14.35 -8.28
C ARG A 690 -41.14 14.76 -7.94
N ALA A 691 -40.24 14.83 -8.92
CA ALA A 691 -38.88 15.35 -8.76
C ALA A 691 -38.87 16.81 -8.27
N LEU A 692 -39.69 17.68 -8.85
CA LEU A 692 -39.88 19.07 -8.40
C LEU A 692 -40.45 19.13 -6.97
N THR A 693 -41.47 18.34 -6.66
CA THR A 693 -42.05 18.26 -5.30
C THR A 693 -41.02 17.79 -4.26
N ALA A 694 -40.22 16.78 -4.62
CA ALA A 694 -39.18 16.23 -3.76
C ALA A 694 -38.01 17.20 -3.59
N ARG A 695 -37.50 17.80 -4.67
CA ARG A 695 -36.49 18.88 -4.61
C ARG A 695 -36.95 20.03 -3.73
N ALA A 696 -38.20 20.47 -3.84
CA ALA A 696 -38.75 21.51 -2.95
C ALA A 696 -38.85 21.07 -1.48
N ALA A 697 -39.09 19.78 -1.19
CA ALA A 697 -39.06 19.24 0.17
C ALA A 697 -37.63 19.17 0.73
N ALA A 698 -36.66 18.72 -0.06
CA ALA A 698 -35.26 18.72 0.31
C ALA A 698 -34.73 20.14 0.54
N ARG A 699 -34.98 21.07 -0.40
CA ARG A 699 -34.64 22.50 -0.28
C ARG A 699 -35.08 23.08 1.07
N ARG A 700 -36.35 22.86 1.46
CA ARG A 700 -36.87 23.31 2.76
C ARG A 700 -36.16 22.67 3.95
N ALA A 701 -35.86 21.36 3.90
CA ALA A 701 -35.22 20.66 5.01
C ALA A 701 -33.71 20.97 5.14
N LEU A 702 -33.03 21.28 4.03
CA LEU A 702 -31.65 21.73 4.00
C LEU A 702 -31.54 23.19 4.48
N LEU A 703 -32.43 24.09 3.99
CA LEU A 703 -32.53 25.46 4.50
C LEU A 703 -32.81 25.45 6.00
N ALA A 704 -33.77 24.65 6.47
CA ALA A 704 -34.11 24.53 7.89
C ALA A 704 -32.99 23.95 8.77
N GLU A 705 -31.87 23.45 8.22
CA GLU A 705 -30.67 23.16 9.02
C GLU A 705 -29.79 24.40 9.19
N LEU A 706 -29.76 25.30 8.20
CA LEU A 706 -29.08 26.60 8.26
C LEU A 706 -29.90 27.68 9.02
N GLU A 707 -31.18 27.42 9.31
CA GLU A 707 -32.03 28.29 10.14
C GLU A 707 -32.00 27.95 11.63
N ARG A 708 -31.36 26.84 12.01
CA ARG A 708 -31.18 26.45 13.42
C ARG A 708 -30.00 27.21 14.04
N PRO A 709 -29.98 27.41 15.37
CA PRO A 709 -28.85 28.03 16.04
C PRO A 709 -27.55 27.30 15.71
N ILE A 710 -26.50 28.05 15.37
CA ILE A 710 -25.19 27.51 14.96
C ILE A 710 -24.66 26.53 16.03
N ASP A 711 -24.72 26.93 17.30
CA ASP A 711 -24.28 26.15 18.46
C ASP A 711 -25.08 24.84 18.69
N GLU A 712 -26.27 24.70 18.11
CA GLU A 712 -27.11 23.49 18.19
C GLU A 712 -26.92 22.54 16.97
N THR A 713 -26.06 22.89 16.02
CA THR A 713 -25.92 22.19 14.73
C THR A 713 -24.51 21.63 14.54
N LEU A 714 -24.41 20.49 13.89
CA LEU A 714 -23.10 19.91 13.54
C LEU A 714 -22.56 20.63 12.29
N PRO A 715 -21.34 21.19 12.31
CA PRO A 715 -20.77 21.90 11.15
C PRO A 715 -20.80 21.09 9.86
N ALA A 716 -20.41 19.81 9.91
CA ALA A 716 -20.46 18.93 8.75
C ALA A 716 -21.89 18.70 8.20
N ALA A 717 -22.94 18.89 9.01
CA ALA A 717 -24.33 18.88 8.55
C ALA A 717 -24.74 20.21 7.89
N ARG A 718 -24.27 21.36 8.42
CA ARG A 718 -24.44 22.67 7.77
C ARG A 718 -23.69 22.74 6.44
N ALA A 719 -22.43 22.33 6.39
CA ALA A 719 -21.63 22.23 5.17
C ALA A 719 -22.31 21.35 4.10
N SER A 720 -22.77 20.15 4.48
CA SER A 720 -23.56 19.27 3.59
C SER A 720 -24.86 19.91 3.07
N ALA A 721 -25.44 20.86 3.81
CA ALA A 721 -26.61 21.61 3.37
C ALA A 721 -26.24 22.77 2.44
N VAL A 722 -25.17 23.52 2.74
CA VAL A 722 -24.62 24.59 1.89
C VAL A 722 -24.23 24.06 0.51
N GLU A 723 -23.39 23.00 0.46
CA GLU A 723 -22.93 22.36 -0.78
C GLU A 723 -24.12 21.97 -1.67
N ALA A 724 -25.11 21.31 -1.08
CA ALA A 724 -26.28 20.84 -1.81
C ALA A 724 -27.21 21.98 -2.25
N LEU A 725 -27.40 23.01 -1.42
CA LEU A 725 -28.26 24.15 -1.74
C LEU A 725 -27.68 25.01 -2.87
N LEU A 726 -26.36 25.24 -2.88
CA LEU A 726 -25.70 25.95 -3.98
C LEU A 726 -25.68 25.11 -5.26
N ARG A 727 -25.34 23.81 -5.18
CA ARG A 727 -25.35 22.92 -6.36
C ARG A 727 -26.74 22.72 -6.99
N LEU A 728 -27.83 23.06 -6.28
CA LEU A 728 -29.19 23.12 -6.83
C LEU A 728 -29.44 24.33 -7.77
N GLY A 729 -28.60 25.38 -7.71
CA GLY A 729 -28.53 26.45 -8.71
C GLY A 729 -29.75 27.35 -8.85
N ASP A 730 -30.58 27.51 -7.80
CA ASP A 730 -31.68 28.47 -7.83
C ASP A 730 -31.31 29.78 -7.11
N ALA A 731 -31.43 30.91 -7.81
CA ALA A 731 -30.90 32.20 -7.36
C ALA A 731 -31.54 32.72 -6.06
N GLU A 732 -32.75 32.26 -5.70
CA GLU A 732 -33.35 32.55 -4.40
C GLU A 732 -32.64 31.77 -3.29
N THR A 733 -32.32 30.49 -3.50
CA THR A 733 -31.47 29.69 -2.59
C THR A 733 -30.08 30.28 -2.48
N SER A 734 -29.38 30.53 -3.60
CA SER A 734 -28.01 31.05 -3.53
C SER A 734 -27.95 32.43 -2.85
N ARG A 735 -29.03 33.20 -2.86
CA ARG A 735 -29.18 34.43 -2.04
C ARG A 735 -29.45 34.13 -0.56
N LEU A 736 -30.33 33.19 -0.24
CA LEU A 736 -30.63 32.79 1.15
C LEU A 736 -29.42 32.15 1.84
N VAL A 737 -28.64 31.33 1.12
CA VAL A 737 -27.38 30.78 1.61
C VAL A 737 -26.37 31.91 1.84
N ARG A 738 -26.16 32.82 0.87
CA ARG A 738 -25.30 34.01 1.03
C ARG A 738 -25.64 34.80 2.30
N LEU A 739 -26.91 35.10 2.55
CA LEU A 739 -27.37 35.79 3.76
C LEU A 739 -27.08 35.00 5.05
N ARG A 740 -27.19 33.66 5.03
CA ARG A 740 -26.86 32.82 6.21
C ARG A 740 -25.36 32.71 6.47
N MET A 741 -24.50 32.97 5.48
CA MET A 741 -23.04 32.96 5.65
C MET A 741 -22.48 34.28 6.20
N GLU A 742 -23.30 35.33 6.32
CA GLU A 742 -22.93 36.58 7.01
C GLU A 742 -22.68 36.32 8.51
N ASP A 743 -23.48 35.45 9.13
CA ASP A 743 -23.38 35.05 10.55
C ASP A 743 -22.52 33.77 10.77
N GLU A 744 -22.06 33.09 9.72
CA GLU A 744 -21.33 31.82 9.83
C GLU A 744 -19.83 32.02 10.09
N PHE A 745 -19.32 31.35 11.12
CA PHE A 745 -17.92 31.45 11.56
C PHE A 745 -17.17 30.12 11.53
N ASP A 746 -17.83 29.00 11.22
CA ASP A 746 -17.17 27.69 11.13
C ASP A 746 -16.36 27.54 9.83
N PRO A 747 -15.05 27.26 9.88
CA PRO A 747 -14.19 27.18 8.70
C PRO A 747 -14.64 26.15 7.66
N LEU A 748 -15.16 25.00 8.08
CA LEU A 748 -15.60 23.94 7.16
C LEU A 748 -16.82 24.41 6.37
N VAL A 749 -17.76 25.11 7.02
CA VAL A 749 -18.97 25.60 6.37
C VAL A 749 -18.64 26.76 5.42
N ARG A 750 -17.74 27.67 5.81
CA ARG A 750 -17.29 28.80 4.98
C ARG A 750 -16.53 28.34 3.73
N ARG A 751 -15.54 27.45 3.86
CA ARG A 751 -14.80 26.91 2.69
C ARG A 751 -15.70 26.10 1.75
N THR A 752 -16.71 25.40 2.30
CA THR A 752 -17.73 24.70 1.51
C THR A 752 -18.65 25.68 0.74
N PHE A 753 -18.91 26.87 1.30
CA PHE A 753 -19.65 27.93 0.62
C PHE A 753 -18.83 28.52 -0.54
N GLU A 754 -17.58 28.91 -0.27
CA GLU A 754 -16.65 29.53 -1.24
C GLU A 754 -16.52 28.68 -2.51
N LEU A 755 -16.03 27.43 -2.36
CA LEU A 755 -15.83 26.46 -3.45
C LEU A 755 -17.11 26.18 -4.27
N ALA A 756 -18.28 26.30 -3.66
CA ALA A 756 -19.57 26.07 -4.31
C ALA A 756 -20.17 27.34 -4.96
N THR A 757 -19.53 28.50 -4.81
CA THR A 757 -19.87 29.75 -5.51
C THR A 757 -18.86 30.19 -6.57
N GLU A 758 -17.59 29.81 -6.45
CA GLU A 758 -16.55 30.07 -7.47
C GLU A 758 -16.92 29.48 -8.85
N GLY A 759 -17.70 28.39 -8.86
CA GLY A 759 -18.27 27.79 -10.08
C GLY A 759 -19.53 28.47 -10.65
N GLU A 760 -20.01 29.59 -10.08
CA GLU A 760 -21.06 30.44 -10.67
C GLU A 760 -20.48 31.64 -11.46
N GLU A 761 -19.17 31.96 -11.33
CA GLU A 761 -18.54 33.17 -11.90
C GLU A 761 -17.54 32.92 -13.06
N ARG A 762 -17.30 31.65 -13.44
CA ARG A 762 -16.53 31.25 -14.65
C ARG A 762 -17.44 30.74 -15.77
#